data_AF-A0AAD0KD22-F1
#
_entry.id   AF-A0AAD0KD22-F1
#
_cell.length_a   1.000
_cell.length_b   1.000
_cell.length_c   1.000
_cell.angle_alpha   90.00
_cell.angle_beta   90.00
_cell.angle_gamma   90.00
#
_symmetry.space_group_name_H-M   'P 1'
#
loop_
_entity.id
_entity.type
_entity.pdbx_description
1 polymer ?
#
loop_
_entity_poly.entity_id
_entity_poly.type
_entity_poly.pdbx_seq_one_letter_code
_entity_poly.pdbx_strand_id
1 'polypeptide(L)'
;MSDLPLSGVRVVDATDGLGESCGRFLADLGAEVVRVERPGGSRSRRSEPIEAGLSIPFALNNANKKVVVLDLDTDSGRHRFGELVAGADIVVESSTDSAGLDPADLAAAHPALVVLTVSGFGRTGPYRNWTATESVIYAMSGVLSRSGEPGREPLLPPPGLVEQSVGVHAAWSALLAYFDRIRTGAGQLVEISAFESVVHGFDPGFGVQGSAAAGRRDDFPRGRPDAANFYPVLRCADGQVRICLLAKRQWRAMFAWLGEPDEFADPAFDTIPARFAAADRLHPLIEQLFADRTRDELVAEGAARGIPIGGVLRIGEVLDNDHFDAAGTLVDAEIGPGVRARIPSGYARIGGQRAGFRHRVPGVDATQVPAWSPRTEPRQTSTDCEPPGSHPFAGLRVLDLGVVVFGAELGRQFADHGADVIKVENREFPDGLRQSKRPNTLSPSVAWGHRNRRSLGLNLRTDGGKDLFLRLASEADVVLANFKPGTLSAMGIGYDELREVNPRIIVAEGSAFGSVGPWNTRLGYGPLVRAACGVSSLWRYSDDDPGLCDGSTVYPDHIGAQVSAVTVLAALIARGSHGRGTDIEIAQADAALVALGGQLARESLSSGSVRAEGNTDSFAAPSGVYPCAGDDEWVAVSVRDDHEWRGLAAVIGRDDLADDPRFGRRADRIENRAEADKVLAAWLAERTPTEAMTLLQEAGVPAGAMLRLPELLTDPHLLDRDAYTQLAHPMLPASLPTAVRVARFGSIPDAPLRPAPLPGADTHEIAVGVLGLTDDEYSRLVDDGVLQPA
;
A
#
# COMPACT_ATOMS: atom_id res chain seq x y z
N MET A 1 -18.58 -13.60 -21.38
CA MET A 1 -17.96 -12.88 -20.24
C MET A 1 -16.53 -13.37 -20.19
N SER A 2 -15.54 -12.48 -20.30
CA SER A 2 -14.17 -12.91 -20.02
C SER A 2 -14.07 -13.12 -18.53
N ASP A 3 -13.71 -14.32 -18.12
CA ASP A 3 -13.51 -14.63 -16.71
C ASP A 3 -12.37 -13.74 -16.16
N LEU A 4 -12.54 -13.25 -14.93
CA LEU A 4 -11.49 -12.51 -14.21
C LEU A 4 -10.27 -13.42 -13.94
N PRO A 5 -9.05 -12.87 -13.74
CA PRO A 5 -7.82 -13.66 -13.79
C PRO A 5 -7.71 -14.83 -12.80
N LEU A 6 -8.32 -14.72 -11.62
CA LEU A 6 -8.30 -15.79 -10.62
C LEU A 6 -9.49 -16.75 -10.72
N SER A 7 -10.24 -16.73 -11.83
CA SER A 7 -11.30 -17.70 -12.07
C SER A 7 -10.78 -19.13 -11.96
N GLY A 8 -11.45 -19.93 -11.13
CA GLY A 8 -11.06 -21.31 -10.82
C GLY A 8 -10.05 -21.48 -9.69
N VAL A 9 -9.55 -20.39 -9.09
CA VAL A 9 -8.81 -20.41 -7.82
C VAL A 9 -9.82 -20.46 -6.68
N ARG A 10 -9.63 -21.40 -5.75
CA ARG A 10 -10.53 -21.63 -4.60
C ARG A 10 -9.84 -21.23 -3.31
N VAL A 11 -10.47 -20.35 -2.54
CA VAL A 11 -9.88 -19.81 -1.31
C VAL A 11 -10.83 -20.06 -0.14
N VAL A 12 -10.30 -20.61 0.95
CA VAL A 12 -10.98 -20.65 2.24
C VAL A 12 -10.48 -19.47 3.06
N ASP A 13 -11.40 -18.66 3.53
CA ASP A 13 -11.10 -17.48 4.35
C ASP A 13 -11.65 -17.71 5.77
N ALA A 14 -10.74 -17.97 6.71
CA ALA A 14 -11.01 -18.15 8.13
C ALA A 14 -10.52 -16.96 8.97
N THR A 15 -10.36 -15.79 8.35
CA THR A 15 -9.95 -14.57 9.06
C THR A 15 -11.07 -14.01 9.95
N ASP A 16 -10.72 -13.32 11.03
CA ASP A 16 -11.68 -12.54 11.85
C ASP A 16 -11.03 -11.21 12.27
N GLY A 17 -11.42 -10.12 11.60
CA GLY A 17 -10.83 -8.80 11.75
C GLY A 17 -9.66 -8.56 10.80
N LEU A 18 -8.43 -8.67 11.31
CA LEU A 18 -7.21 -8.34 10.57
C LEU A 18 -6.99 -9.26 9.36
N GLY A 19 -6.78 -8.67 8.18
CA GLY A 19 -6.48 -9.39 6.95
C GLY A 19 -7.70 -9.84 6.15
N GLU A 20 -8.92 -9.50 6.58
CA GLU A 20 -10.15 -9.80 5.84
C GLU A 20 -10.13 -9.20 4.42
N SER A 21 -9.50 -8.03 4.26
CA SER A 21 -9.35 -7.37 2.96
C SER A 21 -8.53 -8.20 1.95
N CYS A 22 -7.68 -9.14 2.38
CA CYS A 22 -6.96 -10.07 1.50
C CYS A 22 -7.94 -10.93 0.68
N GLY A 23 -8.85 -11.64 1.36
CA GLY A 23 -9.85 -12.47 0.69
C GLY A 23 -10.77 -11.64 -0.20
N ARG A 24 -11.06 -10.39 0.17
CA ARG A 24 -11.84 -9.46 -0.66
C ARG A 24 -11.10 -9.13 -1.95
N PHE A 25 -9.82 -8.82 -1.91
CA PHE A 25 -9.06 -8.48 -3.11
C PHE A 25 -8.91 -9.71 -4.05
N LEU A 26 -8.65 -10.89 -3.50
CA LEU A 26 -8.64 -12.14 -4.29
C LEU A 26 -10.00 -12.40 -4.95
N ALA A 27 -11.10 -12.17 -4.23
CA ALA A 27 -12.44 -12.27 -4.79
C ALA A 27 -12.66 -11.22 -5.89
N ASP A 28 -12.24 -9.96 -5.70
CA ASP A 28 -12.34 -8.92 -6.73
C ASP A 28 -11.65 -9.30 -8.04
N LEU A 29 -10.54 -10.05 -7.96
CA LEU A 29 -9.80 -10.61 -9.10
C LEU A 29 -10.36 -11.94 -9.63
N GLY A 30 -11.47 -12.44 -9.09
CA GLY A 30 -12.23 -13.57 -9.62
C GLY A 30 -12.12 -14.89 -8.85
N ALA A 31 -11.37 -14.94 -7.75
CA ALA A 31 -11.27 -16.17 -6.96
C ALA A 31 -12.62 -16.52 -6.32
N GLU A 32 -12.92 -17.81 -6.20
CA GLU A 32 -14.06 -18.28 -5.41
C GLU A 32 -13.64 -18.33 -3.94
N VAL A 33 -14.00 -17.29 -3.19
CA VAL A 33 -13.64 -17.14 -1.77
C VAL A 33 -14.80 -17.55 -0.88
N VAL A 34 -14.57 -18.50 0.01
CA VAL A 34 -15.55 -19.04 0.94
C VAL A 34 -15.10 -18.71 2.36
N ARG A 35 -15.79 -17.76 2.97
CA ARG A 35 -15.60 -17.38 4.35
C ARG A 35 -16.20 -18.42 5.28
N VAL A 36 -15.39 -18.92 6.21
CA VAL A 36 -15.83 -19.82 7.28
C VAL A 36 -16.16 -18.99 8.51
N GLU A 37 -17.39 -19.11 8.99
CA GLU A 37 -17.84 -18.46 10.22
C GLU A 37 -18.30 -19.48 11.24
N ARG A 38 -18.18 -19.14 12.53
CA ARG A 38 -18.77 -19.94 13.62
C ARG A 38 -20.27 -19.65 13.76
N PRO A 39 -21.05 -20.52 14.45
CA PRO A 39 -22.41 -20.19 14.84
C PRO A 39 -22.47 -18.83 15.55
N GLY A 40 -23.33 -17.93 15.08
CA GLY A 40 -23.42 -16.54 15.58
C GLY A 40 -22.53 -15.51 14.85
N GLY A 41 -21.73 -15.96 13.87
CA GLY A 41 -20.92 -15.10 13.00
C GLY A 41 -19.61 -14.59 13.62
N SER A 42 -18.72 -14.09 12.78
CA SER A 42 -17.43 -13.52 13.18
C SER A 42 -17.58 -12.33 14.13
N ARG A 43 -16.53 -12.01 14.91
CA ARG A 43 -16.52 -10.79 15.73
C ARG A 43 -16.61 -9.54 14.86
N SER A 44 -15.96 -9.56 13.69
CA SER A 44 -15.97 -8.43 12.74
C SER A 44 -17.37 -7.97 12.30
N ARG A 45 -18.38 -8.86 12.30
CA ARG A 45 -19.79 -8.48 12.05
C ARG A 45 -20.36 -7.47 13.06
N ARG A 46 -19.73 -7.37 14.24
CA ARG A 46 -20.09 -6.45 15.33
C ARG A 46 -19.03 -5.37 15.56
N SER A 47 -18.02 -5.28 14.68
CA SER A 47 -17.01 -4.24 14.76
C SER A 47 -17.58 -2.89 14.37
N GLU A 48 -17.18 -1.88 15.12
CA GLU A 48 -17.46 -0.50 14.80
C GLU A 48 -16.62 -0.04 13.60
N PRO A 49 -17.10 0.96 12.85
CA PRO A 49 -18.38 1.65 12.97
C PRO A 49 -19.58 0.82 12.47
N ILE A 50 -20.68 0.82 13.24
CA ILE A 50 -21.98 0.26 12.84
C ILE A 50 -22.93 1.36 12.36
N GLU A 51 -23.38 1.28 11.12
CA GLU A 51 -24.40 2.17 10.56
C GLU A 51 -25.61 1.34 10.07
N ALA A 52 -26.83 1.81 10.32
CA ALA A 52 -28.06 1.10 9.96
C ALA A 52 -28.07 -0.39 10.41
N GLY A 53 -27.44 -0.71 11.54
CA GLY A 53 -27.33 -2.06 12.08
C GLY A 53 -26.29 -2.96 11.39
N LEU A 54 -25.43 -2.40 10.54
CA LEU A 54 -24.41 -3.11 9.78
C LEU A 54 -22.99 -2.63 10.17
N SER A 55 -22.09 -3.55 10.51
CA SER A 55 -20.65 -3.27 10.57
C SER A 55 -20.14 -2.91 9.18
N ILE A 56 -19.76 -1.65 8.99
CA ILE A 56 -19.28 -1.13 7.70
C ILE A 56 -17.96 -1.80 7.29
N PRO A 57 -16.93 -1.92 8.16
CA PRO A 57 -15.69 -2.62 7.81
C PRO A 57 -15.93 -4.05 7.35
N PHE A 58 -16.79 -4.80 8.05
CA PHE A 58 -17.10 -6.18 7.68
C PHE A 58 -17.76 -6.27 6.32
N ALA A 59 -18.77 -5.41 6.07
CA ALA A 59 -19.52 -5.41 4.83
C ALA A 59 -18.62 -5.19 3.61
N LEU A 60 -17.64 -4.29 3.73
CA LEU A 60 -16.71 -3.96 2.66
C LEU A 60 -15.59 -5.01 2.50
N ASN A 61 -14.93 -5.38 3.60
CA ASN A 61 -13.80 -6.33 3.59
C ASN A 61 -14.22 -7.78 3.31
N ASN A 62 -15.52 -8.08 3.28
CA ASN A 62 -16.02 -9.43 3.00
C ASN A 62 -16.97 -9.51 1.80
N ALA A 63 -17.23 -8.39 1.12
CA ALA A 63 -18.01 -8.42 -0.12
C ALA A 63 -17.31 -9.32 -1.17
N ASN A 64 -18.09 -9.85 -2.12
CA ASN A 64 -17.69 -10.88 -3.10
C ASN A 64 -17.35 -12.27 -2.51
N LYS A 65 -17.38 -12.46 -1.19
CA LYS A 65 -17.19 -13.78 -0.56
C LYS A 65 -18.53 -14.52 -0.42
N LYS A 66 -18.47 -15.86 -0.47
CA LYS A 66 -19.52 -16.76 0.01
C LYS A 66 -19.32 -17.01 1.50
N VAL A 67 -20.35 -17.45 2.21
CA VAL A 67 -20.28 -17.75 3.65
C VAL A 67 -20.71 -19.19 3.91
N VAL A 68 -19.96 -19.89 4.75
CA VAL A 68 -20.36 -21.17 5.34
C VAL A 68 -20.25 -21.09 6.86
N VAL A 69 -21.31 -21.48 7.57
CA VAL A 69 -21.28 -21.55 9.03
C VAL A 69 -20.91 -22.97 9.46
N LEU A 70 -19.79 -23.11 10.17
CA LEU A 70 -19.28 -24.38 10.69
C LEU A 70 -19.00 -24.26 12.19
N ASP A 71 -19.53 -25.21 12.97
CA ASP A 71 -19.19 -25.35 14.38
C ASP A 71 -17.95 -26.24 14.53
N LEU A 72 -16.80 -25.60 14.63
CA LEU A 72 -15.49 -26.27 14.67
C LEU A 72 -15.19 -26.91 16.04
N ASP A 73 -16.04 -26.71 17.03
CA ASP A 73 -15.97 -27.42 18.31
C ASP A 73 -16.56 -28.84 18.19
N THR A 74 -17.32 -29.11 17.14
CA THR A 74 -17.90 -30.43 16.85
C THR A 74 -17.07 -31.25 15.85
N ASP A 75 -17.10 -32.58 15.97
CA ASP A 75 -16.45 -33.48 14.99
C ASP A 75 -17.01 -33.28 13.57
N SER A 76 -18.32 -33.07 13.46
CA SER A 76 -18.97 -32.84 12.17
C SER A 76 -18.51 -31.53 11.51
N GLY A 77 -18.36 -30.46 12.27
CA GLY A 77 -17.88 -29.18 11.72
C GLY A 77 -16.41 -29.23 11.33
N ARG A 78 -15.55 -29.88 12.15
CA ARG A 78 -14.14 -30.13 11.78
C ARG A 78 -14.02 -30.99 10.54
N HIS A 79 -14.83 -32.04 10.42
CA HIS A 79 -14.85 -32.89 9.23
C HIS A 79 -15.23 -32.08 7.98
N ARG A 80 -16.30 -31.27 8.06
CA ARG A 80 -16.75 -30.45 6.93
C ARG A 80 -15.74 -29.36 6.55
N PHE A 81 -15.05 -28.79 7.53
CA PHE A 81 -13.94 -27.87 7.28
C PHE A 81 -12.80 -28.58 6.54
N GLY A 82 -12.42 -29.79 6.97
CA GLY A 82 -11.43 -30.61 6.28
C GLY A 82 -11.80 -30.92 4.82
N GLU A 83 -13.08 -31.22 4.53
CA GLU A 83 -13.55 -31.40 3.15
C GLU A 83 -13.41 -30.12 2.31
N LEU A 84 -13.71 -28.95 2.90
CA LEU A 84 -13.56 -27.67 2.24
C LEU A 84 -12.08 -27.37 1.94
N VAL A 85 -11.20 -27.57 2.92
CA VAL A 85 -9.75 -27.39 2.78
C VAL A 85 -9.16 -28.34 1.74
N ALA A 86 -9.61 -29.60 1.69
CA ALA A 86 -9.16 -30.58 0.69
C ALA A 86 -9.51 -30.16 -0.76
N GLY A 87 -10.53 -29.32 -0.94
CA GLY A 87 -10.92 -28.75 -2.23
C GLY A 87 -10.31 -27.39 -2.57
N ALA A 88 -9.58 -26.77 -1.63
CA ALA A 88 -9.06 -25.42 -1.72
C ALA A 88 -7.66 -25.36 -2.34
N ASP A 89 -7.28 -24.17 -2.81
CA ASP A 89 -5.93 -23.85 -3.25
C ASP A 89 -5.15 -23.03 -2.23
N ILE A 90 -5.87 -22.16 -1.52
CA ILE A 90 -5.33 -21.23 -0.54
C ILE A 90 -6.27 -21.26 0.68
N VAL A 91 -5.70 -21.33 1.88
CA VAL A 91 -6.36 -20.98 3.15
C VAL A 91 -5.75 -19.68 3.65
N VAL A 92 -6.60 -18.71 4.00
CA VAL A 92 -6.18 -17.49 4.70
C VAL A 92 -6.80 -17.51 6.09
N GLU A 93 -5.99 -17.34 7.13
CA GLU A 93 -6.45 -17.34 8.52
C GLU A 93 -5.75 -16.26 9.35
N SER A 94 -6.36 -15.90 10.48
CA SER A 94 -5.81 -14.94 11.44
C SER A 94 -5.37 -15.66 12.73
N SER A 95 -4.12 -15.47 13.16
CA SER A 95 -3.47 -16.30 14.20
C SER A 95 -4.11 -16.28 15.59
N THR A 96 -4.97 -15.30 15.89
CA THR A 96 -5.56 -15.08 17.22
C THR A 96 -6.81 -15.92 17.46
N ASP A 97 -7.35 -16.58 16.44
CA ASP A 97 -8.56 -17.40 16.55
C ASP A 97 -8.51 -18.55 15.54
N SER A 98 -7.38 -19.26 15.52
CA SER A 98 -7.26 -20.45 14.70
C SER A 98 -8.46 -21.34 15.01
N ALA A 99 -9.03 -21.92 13.96
CA ALA A 99 -10.26 -22.70 13.93
C ALA A 99 -10.20 -24.01 14.76
N GLY A 100 -9.37 -24.07 15.81
CA GLY A 100 -8.92 -25.27 16.49
C GLY A 100 -7.86 -26.05 15.70
N LEU A 101 -7.27 -25.44 14.66
CA LEU A 101 -6.37 -26.10 13.70
C LEU A 101 -5.09 -25.27 13.54
N ASP A 102 -3.94 -25.85 13.85
CA ASP A 102 -2.65 -25.18 13.60
C ASP A 102 -2.42 -25.09 12.08
N PRO A 103 -2.09 -23.91 11.53
CA PRO A 103 -1.72 -23.78 10.13
C PRO A 103 -0.61 -24.74 9.68
N ALA A 104 0.29 -25.12 10.59
CA ALA A 104 1.32 -26.13 10.33
C ALA A 104 0.72 -27.53 10.11
N ASP A 105 -0.30 -27.89 10.88
CA ASP A 105 -1.02 -29.17 10.72
C ASP A 105 -1.79 -29.20 9.40
N LEU A 106 -2.40 -28.08 9.00
CA LEU A 106 -3.07 -27.96 7.70
C LEU A 106 -2.09 -28.14 6.54
N ALA A 107 -0.94 -27.47 6.59
CA ALA A 107 0.09 -27.59 5.56
C ALA A 107 0.66 -29.02 5.49
N ALA A 108 0.83 -29.69 6.64
CA ALA A 108 1.29 -31.08 6.71
C ALA A 108 0.25 -32.07 6.16
N ALA A 109 -1.03 -31.87 6.46
CA ALA A 109 -2.13 -32.72 5.99
C ALA A 109 -2.43 -32.53 4.49
N HIS A 110 -2.17 -31.34 3.96
CA HIS A 110 -2.42 -30.99 2.57
C HIS A 110 -1.16 -30.39 1.92
N PRO A 111 -0.20 -31.22 1.46
CA PRO A 111 1.09 -30.74 0.96
C PRO A 111 1.05 -29.80 -0.24
N ALA A 112 -0.06 -29.75 -0.98
CA ALA A 112 -0.26 -28.82 -2.10
C ALA A 112 -0.95 -27.51 -1.67
N LEU A 113 -1.37 -27.36 -0.42
CA LEU A 113 -2.13 -26.21 0.05
C LEU A 113 -1.21 -25.04 0.38
N VAL A 114 -1.56 -23.84 -0.08
CA VAL A 114 -0.96 -22.61 0.44
C VAL A 114 -1.74 -22.20 1.69
N VAL A 115 -1.06 -22.11 2.82
CA VAL A 115 -1.66 -21.66 4.08
C VAL A 115 -1.04 -20.32 4.43
N LEU A 116 -1.84 -19.25 4.41
CA LEU A 116 -1.42 -17.91 4.78
C LEU A 116 -1.96 -17.56 6.18
N THR A 117 -1.06 -17.32 7.12
CA THR A 117 -1.35 -16.78 8.45
C THR A 117 -1.14 -15.27 8.45
N VAL A 118 -2.15 -14.50 8.82
CA VAL A 118 -2.07 -13.06 9.10
C VAL A 118 -2.11 -12.84 10.60
N SER A 119 -1.17 -12.07 11.16
CA SER A 119 -1.21 -11.70 12.58
C SER A 119 -0.74 -10.28 12.83
N GLY A 120 -0.96 -9.77 14.05
CA GLY A 120 -0.53 -8.42 14.43
C GLY A 120 1.01 -8.26 14.40
N PHE A 121 1.70 -9.23 15.00
CA PHE A 121 3.14 -9.20 15.28
C PHE A 121 3.85 -10.51 14.87
N GLY A 122 3.34 -11.24 13.88
CA GLY A 122 3.90 -12.55 13.52
C GLY A 122 3.63 -13.66 14.54
N ARG A 123 4.16 -14.87 14.29
CA ARG A 123 4.04 -16.06 15.17
C ARG A 123 5.26 -16.26 16.08
N THR A 124 6.32 -15.48 15.89
CA THR A 124 7.58 -15.54 16.66
C THR A 124 7.92 -14.20 17.27
N GLY A 125 8.92 -14.17 18.15
CA GLY A 125 9.36 -12.97 18.84
C GLY A 125 8.59 -12.62 20.10
N PRO A 126 9.08 -11.60 20.83
CA PRO A 126 8.53 -11.22 22.12
C PRO A 126 7.10 -10.67 22.03
N TYR A 127 6.74 -10.02 20.93
CA TYR A 127 5.44 -9.35 20.76
C TYR A 127 4.36 -10.24 20.11
N ARG A 128 4.66 -11.51 19.80
CA ARG A 128 3.73 -12.42 19.06
C ARG A 128 2.34 -12.57 19.68
N ASN A 129 2.22 -12.38 20.99
CA ASN A 129 0.97 -12.51 21.76
C ASN A 129 0.32 -11.15 22.05
N TRP A 130 0.90 -10.05 21.59
CA TRP A 130 0.38 -8.71 21.82
C TRP A 130 -0.81 -8.42 20.91
N THR A 131 -1.70 -7.56 21.39
CA THR A 131 -2.87 -7.16 20.62
C THR A 131 -2.52 -5.99 19.72
N ALA A 132 -2.75 -6.17 18.43
CA ALA A 132 -2.60 -5.11 17.44
C ALA A 132 -3.94 -4.36 17.24
N THR A 133 -3.85 -3.03 17.26
CA THR A 133 -4.83 -2.11 16.68
C THR A 133 -4.11 -1.21 15.68
N GLU A 134 -4.86 -0.53 14.83
CA GLU A 134 -4.27 0.40 13.85
C GLU A 134 -3.42 1.48 14.52
N SER A 135 -3.88 2.04 15.65
CA SER A 135 -3.13 3.02 16.46
C SER A 135 -1.82 2.45 17.02
N VAL A 136 -1.83 1.22 17.52
CA VAL A 136 -0.63 0.51 18.01
C VAL A 136 0.38 0.29 16.89
N ILE A 137 -0.08 -0.20 15.73
CA ILE A 137 0.79 -0.42 14.56
C ILE A 137 1.38 0.90 14.06
N TYR A 138 0.62 2.00 14.04
CA TYR A 138 1.14 3.30 13.67
C TYR A 138 2.21 3.83 14.63
N ALA A 139 1.99 3.67 15.94
CA ALA A 139 2.96 4.07 16.94
C ALA A 139 4.28 3.31 16.75
N MET A 140 4.22 1.99 16.59
CA MET A 140 5.41 1.17 16.56
C MET A 140 6.13 1.19 15.19
N SER A 141 5.46 1.55 14.10
CA SER A 141 6.03 1.44 12.74
C SER A 141 6.98 2.56 12.32
N GLY A 142 7.18 3.59 13.16
CA GLY A 142 7.90 4.79 12.76
C GLY A 142 7.09 5.76 11.90
N VAL A 143 5.82 5.46 11.62
CA VAL A 143 4.90 6.36 10.91
C VAL A 143 4.44 7.50 11.83
N LEU A 144 3.96 7.17 13.03
CA LEU A 144 3.49 8.15 14.00
C LEU A 144 4.62 9.13 14.39
N SER A 145 5.85 8.62 14.47
CA SER A 145 7.11 9.37 14.66
C SER A 145 7.31 10.55 13.68
N ARG A 146 6.63 10.54 12.53
CA ARG A 146 6.81 11.50 11.43
C ARG A 146 5.51 12.20 11.04
N SER A 147 4.46 11.99 11.84
CA SER A 147 3.12 12.52 11.62
C SER A 147 2.76 13.50 12.74
N GLY A 148 2.17 14.63 12.37
CA GLY A 148 1.90 15.76 13.26
C GLY A 148 2.71 17.00 12.90
N GLU A 149 2.32 18.14 13.46
CA GLU A 149 3.04 19.41 13.28
C GLU A 149 4.26 19.52 14.22
N PRO A 150 5.33 20.22 13.80
CA PRO A 150 6.46 20.51 14.69
C PRO A 150 6.01 21.18 15.99
N GLY A 151 6.40 20.61 17.14
CA GLY A 151 6.10 21.14 18.46
C GLY A 151 4.73 20.77 19.05
N ARG A 152 3.93 19.96 18.34
CA ARG A 152 2.65 19.42 18.81
C ARG A 152 2.73 17.92 19.06
N GLU A 153 1.67 17.38 19.67
CA GLU A 153 1.48 15.94 19.81
C GLU A 153 1.50 15.24 18.44
N PRO A 154 2.06 14.02 18.34
CA PRO A 154 2.02 13.25 17.12
C PRO A 154 0.57 12.96 16.73
N LEU A 155 0.29 12.87 15.43
CA LEU A 155 -1.07 12.69 14.94
C LEU A 155 -1.25 11.34 14.26
N LEU A 156 -2.29 10.60 14.62
CA LEU A 156 -2.66 9.36 13.94
C LEU A 156 -3.07 9.62 12.47
N PRO A 157 -2.62 8.78 11.53
CA PRO A 157 -3.18 8.77 10.19
C PRO A 157 -4.66 8.35 10.19
N PRO A 158 -5.42 8.66 9.12
CA PRO A 158 -6.82 8.25 9.00
C PRO A 158 -7.01 6.72 9.10
N PRO A 159 -8.08 6.23 9.75
CA PRO A 159 -8.28 4.81 9.94
C PRO A 159 -8.59 4.07 8.62
N GLY A 160 -8.31 2.77 8.58
CA GLY A 160 -8.54 1.87 7.43
C GLY A 160 -7.32 1.67 6.53
N LEU A 161 -6.33 2.57 6.61
CA LEU A 161 -5.11 2.52 5.83
C LEU A 161 -4.24 1.31 6.18
N VAL A 162 -4.15 0.92 7.46
CA VAL A 162 -3.39 -0.28 7.89
C VAL A 162 -4.04 -1.56 7.38
N GLU A 163 -5.34 -1.75 7.61
CA GLU A 163 -6.04 -2.97 7.18
C GLU A 163 -5.90 -3.19 5.67
N GLN A 164 -6.13 -2.15 4.85
CA GLN A 164 -5.96 -2.31 3.40
C GLN A 164 -4.52 -2.55 2.99
N SER A 165 -3.54 -1.92 3.66
CA SER A 165 -2.13 -2.19 3.40
C SER A 165 -1.78 -3.65 3.70
N VAL A 166 -2.24 -4.18 4.83
CA VAL A 166 -2.04 -5.59 5.21
C VAL A 166 -2.72 -6.52 4.21
N GLY A 167 -3.97 -6.25 3.84
CA GLY A 167 -4.71 -7.06 2.86
C GLY A 167 -4.02 -7.18 1.51
N VAL A 168 -3.46 -6.07 1.00
CA VAL A 168 -2.77 -6.05 -0.29
C VAL A 168 -1.43 -6.84 -0.21
N HIS A 169 -0.65 -6.71 0.86
CA HIS A 169 0.57 -7.50 1.04
C HIS A 169 0.27 -8.99 1.28
N ALA A 170 -0.81 -9.29 2.00
CA ALA A 170 -1.30 -10.65 2.20
C ALA A 170 -1.74 -11.29 0.87
N ALA A 171 -2.46 -10.56 0.01
CA ALA A 171 -2.86 -11.03 -1.31
C ALA A 171 -1.64 -11.30 -2.21
N TRP A 172 -0.64 -10.42 -2.20
CA TRP A 172 0.64 -10.66 -2.89
C TRP A 172 1.30 -11.95 -2.43
N SER A 173 1.42 -12.12 -1.11
CA SER A 173 2.10 -13.26 -0.51
C SER A 173 1.37 -14.58 -0.79
N ALA A 174 0.04 -14.57 -0.73
CA ALA A 174 -0.81 -15.71 -1.10
C ALA A 174 -0.62 -16.10 -2.57
N LEU A 175 -0.69 -15.13 -3.48
CA LEU A 175 -0.54 -15.39 -4.92
C LEU A 175 0.88 -15.78 -5.30
N LEU A 176 1.90 -15.25 -4.63
CA LEU A 176 3.29 -15.62 -4.88
C LEU A 176 3.55 -17.09 -4.50
N ALA A 177 3.10 -17.50 -3.33
CA ALA A 177 3.17 -18.89 -2.89
C ALA A 177 2.30 -19.81 -3.77
N TYR A 178 1.15 -19.33 -4.25
CA TYR A 178 0.32 -20.11 -5.18
C TYR A 178 0.95 -20.23 -6.57
N PHE A 179 1.61 -19.19 -7.06
CA PHE A 179 2.37 -19.22 -8.31
C PHE A 179 3.55 -20.21 -8.21
N ASP A 180 4.27 -20.20 -7.09
CA ASP A 180 5.31 -21.19 -6.79
C ASP A 180 4.74 -22.61 -6.75
N ARG A 181 3.60 -22.82 -6.08
CA ARG A 181 2.89 -24.11 -6.05
C ARG A 181 2.50 -24.60 -7.44
N ILE A 182 2.07 -23.72 -8.35
CA ILE A 182 1.76 -24.13 -9.74
C ILE A 182 3.00 -24.70 -10.43
N ARG A 183 4.20 -24.17 -10.14
CA ARG A 183 5.46 -24.60 -10.76
C ARG A 183 6.04 -25.87 -10.12
N THR A 184 5.98 -25.96 -8.79
CA THR A 184 6.65 -27.02 -8.02
C THR A 184 5.71 -28.17 -7.65
N GLY A 185 4.40 -27.95 -7.68
CA GLY A 185 3.38 -28.86 -7.17
C GLY A 185 3.20 -28.83 -5.65
N ALA A 186 4.07 -28.13 -4.92
CA ALA A 186 4.08 -28.07 -3.46
C ALA A 186 3.50 -26.75 -2.93
N GLY A 187 2.60 -26.84 -1.97
CA GLY A 187 2.14 -25.71 -1.18
C GLY A 187 3.14 -25.37 -0.08
N GLN A 188 2.82 -24.36 0.72
CA GLN A 188 3.67 -23.90 1.81
C GLN A 188 2.90 -23.09 2.84
N LEU A 189 3.45 -23.02 4.05
CA LEU A 189 3.05 -22.05 5.05
C LEU A 189 3.67 -20.69 4.72
N VAL A 190 2.85 -19.65 4.78
CA VAL A 190 3.25 -18.25 4.60
C VAL A 190 2.77 -17.48 5.83
N GLU A 191 3.64 -16.67 6.40
CA GLU A 191 3.30 -15.83 7.55
C GLU A 191 3.50 -14.35 7.20
N ILE A 192 2.50 -13.54 7.50
CA ILE A 192 2.58 -12.08 7.38
C ILE A 192 2.18 -11.42 8.70
N SER A 193 2.97 -10.40 9.08
CA SER A 193 2.75 -9.55 10.25
C SER A 193 2.23 -8.19 9.81
N ALA A 194 1.17 -7.69 10.44
CA ALA A 194 0.70 -6.33 10.20
C ALA A 194 1.77 -5.29 10.53
N PHE A 195 2.53 -5.52 11.60
CA PHE A 195 3.62 -4.63 12.00
C PHE A 195 4.69 -4.52 10.91
N GLU A 196 5.23 -5.64 10.43
CA GLU A 196 6.24 -5.65 9.36
C GLU A 196 5.68 -5.12 8.03
N SER A 197 4.40 -5.39 7.73
CA SER A 197 3.73 -4.87 6.53
C SER A 197 3.69 -3.34 6.51
N VAL A 198 3.43 -2.70 7.65
CA VAL A 198 3.42 -1.23 7.73
C VAL A 198 4.83 -0.66 7.77
N VAL A 199 5.75 -1.27 8.53
CA VAL A 199 7.16 -0.88 8.61
C VAL A 199 7.84 -0.87 7.23
N HIS A 200 7.53 -1.86 6.39
CA HIS A 200 8.20 -2.04 5.10
C HIS A 200 7.37 -1.57 3.89
N GLY A 201 6.04 -1.57 3.98
CA GLY A 201 5.17 -1.45 2.81
C GLY A 201 4.27 -0.22 2.75
N PHE A 202 4.05 0.50 3.87
CA PHE A 202 3.21 1.70 3.86
C PHE A 202 3.99 2.96 3.44
N ASP A 203 5.00 3.31 4.22
CA ASP A 203 5.90 4.45 3.98
C ASP A 203 7.25 4.18 4.69
N PRO A 204 8.08 3.30 4.12
CA PRO A 204 9.21 2.69 4.82
C PRO A 204 10.31 3.70 5.14
N GLY A 205 10.73 3.76 6.41
CA GLY A 205 11.85 4.60 6.84
C GLY A 205 13.19 4.23 6.20
N PHE A 206 13.40 2.93 5.95
CA PHE A 206 14.56 2.36 5.27
C PHE A 206 14.15 1.66 3.97
N GLY A 207 13.57 2.43 3.06
CA GLY A 207 13.09 1.97 1.76
C GLY A 207 13.00 3.11 0.76
N VAL A 208 12.35 2.88 -0.38
CA VAL A 208 12.23 3.91 -1.43
C VAL A 208 11.50 5.14 -0.86
N GLN A 209 12.10 6.33 -1.01
CA GLN A 209 11.53 7.59 -0.51
C GLN A 209 11.25 8.54 -1.68
N GLY A 210 10.33 9.50 -1.50
CA GLY A 210 9.98 10.47 -2.53
C GLY A 210 11.14 11.40 -2.93
N SER A 211 11.16 11.86 -4.18
CA SER A 211 12.22 12.73 -4.71
C SER A 211 12.40 14.05 -3.94
N ALA A 212 11.35 14.58 -3.30
CA ALA A 212 11.45 15.74 -2.42
C ALA A 212 12.24 15.44 -1.11
N ALA A 213 12.17 14.21 -0.65
CA ALA A 213 12.89 13.69 0.52
C ALA A 213 14.28 13.11 0.17
N ALA A 214 14.53 12.79 -1.10
CA ALA A 214 15.80 12.24 -1.57
C ALA A 214 16.98 13.16 -1.19
N GLY A 215 17.95 12.63 -0.43
CA GLY A 215 19.13 13.36 0.04
C GLY A 215 18.94 14.16 1.34
N ARG A 216 17.95 13.80 2.18
CA ARG A 216 17.94 14.20 3.60
C ARG A 216 19.24 13.79 4.31
N ARG A 217 19.59 14.51 5.39
CA ARG A 217 20.62 14.05 6.33
C ARG A 217 20.02 12.92 7.16
N ASP A 218 20.83 11.93 7.50
CA ASP A 218 20.44 10.81 8.37
C ASP A 218 20.49 11.23 9.85
N ASP A 219 19.97 12.42 10.18
CA ASP A 219 20.02 12.99 11.53
C ASP A 219 18.75 12.72 12.35
N PHE A 220 17.72 12.11 11.74
CA PHE A 220 16.47 11.60 12.36
C PHE A 220 16.06 12.38 13.63
N PRO A 221 15.61 13.65 13.49
CA PRO A 221 15.32 14.48 14.64
C PRO A 221 14.26 13.85 15.54
N ARG A 222 14.35 14.08 16.85
CA ARG A 222 13.39 13.52 17.81
C ARG A 222 11.97 14.04 17.57
N GLY A 223 11.83 15.35 17.40
CA GLY A 223 10.55 16.01 17.12
C GLY A 223 10.04 15.77 15.69
N ARG A 224 8.79 16.19 15.44
CA ARG A 224 8.17 15.99 14.12
C ARG A 224 8.94 16.77 13.04
N PRO A 225 9.15 16.18 11.85
CA PRO A 225 9.81 16.88 10.77
C PRO A 225 8.90 18.00 10.23
N ASP A 226 9.46 19.19 9.98
CA ASP A 226 8.78 20.19 9.17
C ASP A 226 8.73 19.70 7.70
N ALA A 227 7.65 19.02 7.37
CA ALA A 227 7.39 18.46 6.05
C ALA A 227 6.39 19.30 5.23
N ALA A 228 5.89 20.41 5.78
CA ALA A 228 4.91 21.26 5.10
C ALA A 228 5.46 21.79 3.77
N ASN A 229 6.77 22.04 3.72
CA ASN A 229 7.45 22.59 2.54
C ASN A 229 7.70 21.57 1.42
N PHE A 230 7.50 20.28 1.66
CA PHE A 230 7.77 19.26 0.63
C PHE A 230 6.72 19.27 -0.47
N TYR A 231 5.47 19.42 -0.05
CA TYR A 231 4.28 19.44 -0.90
C TYR A 231 3.32 20.51 -0.34
N PRO A 232 3.60 21.80 -0.58
CA PRO A 232 2.93 22.88 0.13
C PRO A 232 1.43 22.87 -0.13
N VAL A 233 0.69 23.16 0.94
CA VAL A 233 -0.76 23.31 0.98
C VAL A 233 -1.04 24.79 1.09
N LEU A 234 -1.75 25.33 0.12
CA LEU A 234 -1.94 26.76 -0.07
C LEU A 234 -3.43 27.08 -0.01
N ARG A 235 -3.78 28.16 0.69
CA ARG A 235 -5.17 28.62 0.77
C ARG A 235 -5.65 29.19 -0.57
N CYS A 236 -6.94 29.03 -0.82
CA CYS A 236 -7.66 29.56 -1.98
C CYS A 236 -9.10 29.93 -1.57
N ALA A 237 -9.90 30.48 -2.49
CA ALA A 237 -11.17 31.14 -2.16
C ALA A 237 -12.19 30.24 -1.44
N ASP A 238 -12.18 28.94 -1.73
CA ASP A 238 -13.15 27.97 -1.20
C ASP A 238 -12.52 26.88 -0.32
N GLY A 239 -11.21 26.94 -0.04
CA GLY A 239 -10.49 25.96 0.77
C GLY A 239 -8.98 25.91 0.50
N GLN A 240 -8.45 24.73 0.18
CA GLN A 240 -7.00 24.52 0.02
C GLN A 240 -6.65 23.72 -1.23
N VAL A 241 -5.53 24.07 -1.86
CA VAL A 241 -4.90 23.27 -2.92
C VAL A 241 -3.52 22.82 -2.48
N ARG A 242 -3.09 21.65 -2.95
CA ARG A 242 -1.71 21.19 -2.85
C ARG A 242 -1.02 21.33 -4.20
N ILE A 243 0.25 21.74 -4.19
CA ILE A 243 1.07 21.84 -5.40
C ILE A 243 2.30 20.93 -5.32
N CYS A 244 2.76 20.43 -6.47
CA CYS A 244 3.99 19.65 -6.59
C CYS A 244 4.88 20.21 -7.70
N LEU A 245 5.99 20.86 -7.32
CA LEU A 245 6.96 21.47 -8.23
C LEU A 245 8.29 20.69 -8.19
N LEU A 246 8.30 19.48 -8.75
CA LEU A 246 9.43 18.55 -8.65
C LEU A 246 10.35 18.59 -9.88
N ALA A 247 9.89 19.10 -11.02
CA ALA A 247 10.68 19.22 -12.25
C ALA A 247 10.94 20.68 -12.62
N LYS A 248 12.10 20.93 -13.28
CA LYS A 248 12.47 22.26 -13.80
C LYS A 248 11.35 22.91 -14.63
N ARG A 249 10.71 22.15 -15.52
CA ARG A 249 9.60 22.65 -16.36
C ARG A 249 8.39 23.13 -15.55
N GLN A 250 8.07 22.43 -14.45
CA GLN A 250 6.93 22.76 -13.58
C GLN A 250 7.23 24.05 -12.82
N TRP A 251 8.46 24.19 -12.31
CA TRP A 251 8.92 25.43 -11.70
C TRP A 251 8.84 26.61 -12.66
N ARG A 252 9.41 26.48 -13.87
CA ARG A 252 9.41 27.57 -14.86
C ARG A 252 8.00 27.99 -15.27
N ALA A 253 7.06 27.04 -15.37
CA ALA A 253 5.66 27.36 -15.59
C ALA A 253 5.03 28.15 -14.42
N MET A 254 5.31 27.77 -13.16
CA MET A 254 4.84 28.51 -11.98
C MET A 254 5.47 29.91 -11.90
N PHE A 255 6.77 30.01 -12.13
CA PHE A 255 7.49 31.30 -12.17
C PHE A 255 6.88 32.27 -13.18
N ALA A 256 6.56 31.79 -14.38
CA ALA A 256 5.85 32.58 -15.38
C ALA A 256 4.43 32.97 -14.94
N TRP A 257 3.71 32.08 -14.23
CA TRP A 257 2.38 32.40 -13.71
C TRP A 257 2.41 33.46 -12.60
N LEU A 258 3.48 33.49 -11.80
CA LEU A 258 3.74 34.53 -10.81
C LEU A 258 4.15 35.88 -11.43
N GLY A 259 4.29 35.97 -12.75
CA GLY A 259 4.73 37.20 -13.43
C GLY A 259 6.24 37.43 -13.39
N GLU A 260 7.02 36.37 -13.28
CA GLU A 260 8.50 36.38 -13.33
C GLU A 260 9.17 37.35 -12.33
N PRO A 261 8.86 37.25 -11.02
CA PRO A 261 9.45 38.14 -10.02
C PRO A 261 10.99 38.08 -10.01
N ASP A 262 11.66 39.24 -10.09
CA ASP A 262 13.12 39.36 -10.17
C ASP A 262 13.86 38.54 -9.08
N GLU A 263 13.29 38.47 -7.87
CA GLU A 263 13.82 37.73 -6.72
C GLU A 263 14.06 36.23 -7.01
N PHE A 264 13.28 35.63 -7.90
CA PHE A 264 13.33 34.20 -8.22
C PHE A 264 13.85 33.91 -9.65
N ALA A 265 14.39 34.91 -10.34
CA ALA A 265 14.87 34.78 -11.72
C ALA A 265 16.17 33.96 -11.83
N ASP A 266 16.94 33.86 -10.74
CA ASP A 266 18.21 33.12 -10.71
C ASP A 266 18.03 31.64 -11.12
N PRO A 267 18.85 31.10 -12.05
CA PRO A 267 18.80 29.70 -12.44
C PRO A 267 18.93 28.68 -11.30
N ALA A 268 19.46 29.05 -10.14
CA ALA A 268 19.53 28.19 -8.95
C ALA A 268 18.14 27.64 -8.55
N PHE A 269 17.07 28.42 -8.75
CA PHE A 269 15.70 28.01 -8.48
C PHE A 269 15.15 26.91 -9.40
N ASP A 270 15.88 26.52 -10.47
CA ASP A 270 15.56 25.31 -11.23
C ASP A 270 15.68 24.03 -10.38
N THR A 271 16.42 24.08 -9.27
CA THR A 271 16.62 22.95 -8.37
C THR A 271 15.58 22.94 -7.23
N ILE A 272 15.15 21.74 -6.81
CA ILE A 272 14.24 21.58 -5.67
C ILE A 272 14.80 22.21 -4.37
N PRO A 273 16.08 22.00 -3.98
CA PRO A 273 16.61 22.53 -2.73
C PRO A 273 16.58 24.05 -2.63
N ALA A 274 16.87 24.76 -3.73
CA ALA A 274 16.83 26.23 -3.74
C ALA A 274 15.41 26.76 -3.49
N ARG A 275 14.39 26.12 -4.08
CA ARG A 275 12.98 26.48 -3.84
C ARG A 275 12.55 26.22 -2.40
N PHE A 276 12.98 25.09 -1.82
CA PHE A 276 12.67 24.78 -0.41
C PHE A 276 13.32 25.77 0.55
N ALA A 277 14.56 26.20 0.29
CA ALA A 277 15.25 27.19 1.10
C ALA A 277 14.62 28.60 1.02
N ALA A 278 13.73 28.84 0.06
CA ALA A 278 13.03 30.10 -0.13
C ALA A 278 11.51 29.99 0.08
N ALA A 279 11.04 28.89 0.68
CA ALA A 279 9.62 28.60 0.88
C ALA A 279 8.88 29.70 1.65
N ASP A 280 9.53 30.30 2.65
CA ASP A 280 9.03 31.40 3.49
C ASP A 280 8.68 32.67 2.69
N ARG A 281 9.34 32.88 1.54
CA ARG A 281 9.11 34.02 0.63
C ARG A 281 8.30 33.61 -0.59
N LEU A 282 8.50 32.40 -1.09
CA LEU A 282 7.85 31.89 -2.30
C LEU A 282 6.38 31.52 -2.06
N HIS A 283 6.07 30.79 -0.98
CA HIS A 283 4.70 30.31 -0.74
C HIS A 283 3.70 31.47 -0.54
N PRO A 284 4.00 32.55 0.21
CA PRO A 284 3.08 33.68 0.31
C PRO A 284 2.72 34.33 -1.03
N LEU A 285 3.66 34.39 -1.98
CA LEU A 285 3.38 34.92 -3.33
C LEU A 285 2.42 34.02 -4.10
N ILE A 286 2.57 32.70 -3.97
CA ILE A 286 1.66 31.73 -4.61
C ILE A 286 0.28 31.79 -3.93
N GLU A 287 0.21 31.86 -2.60
CA GLU A 287 -1.06 32.01 -1.88
C GLU A 287 -1.78 33.30 -2.29
N GLN A 288 -1.05 34.41 -2.44
CA GLN A 288 -1.63 35.67 -2.91
C GLN A 288 -2.22 35.53 -4.32
N LEU A 289 -1.54 34.82 -5.22
CA LEU A 289 -2.06 34.53 -6.56
C LEU A 289 -3.33 33.66 -6.51
N PHE A 290 -3.44 32.78 -5.51
CA PHE A 290 -4.51 31.80 -5.38
C PHE A 290 -5.72 32.28 -4.56
N ALA A 291 -5.57 33.35 -3.78
CA ALA A 291 -6.54 33.79 -2.78
C ALA A 291 -7.98 33.97 -3.30
N ASP A 292 -8.14 34.55 -4.49
CA ASP A 292 -9.46 34.86 -5.09
C ASP A 292 -9.91 33.81 -6.12
N ARG A 293 -9.25 32.64 -6.18
CA ARG A 293 -9.55 31.55 -7.12
C ARG A 293 -10.09 30.34 -6.37
N THR A 294 -11.04 29.63 -6.97
CA THR A 294 -11.56 28.35 -6.43
C THR A 294 -10.55 27.22 -6.64
N ARG A 295 -10.68 26.12 -5.87
CA ARG A 295 -9.89 24.90 -6.08
C ARG A 295 -9.95 24.41 -7.53
N ASP A 296 -11.15 24.36 -8.11
CA ASP A 296 -11.35 23.83 -9.45
C ASP A 296 -10.74 24.71 -10.54
N GLU A 297 -10.85 26.04 -10.42
CA GLU A 297 -10.16 26.98 -11.32
C GLU A 297 -8.64 26.81 -11.27
N LEU A 298 -8.07 26.69 -10.06
CA LEU A 298 -6.64 26.51 -9.88
C LEU A 298 -6.14 25.18 -10.44
N VAL A 299 -6.90 24.10 -10.23
CA VAL A 299 -6.56 22.78 -10.79
C VAL A 299 -6.64 22.79 -12.32
N ALA A 300 -7.67 23.41 -12.90
CA ALA A 300 -7.83 23.53 -14.34
C ALA A 300 -6.70 24.38 -14.98
N GLU A 301 -6.42 25.54 -14.40
CA GLU A 301 -5.38 26.45 -14.89
C GLU A 301 -3.98 25.86 -14.72
N GLY A 302 -3.73 25.20 -13.58
CA GLY A 302 -2.50 24.46 -13.34
C GLY A 302 -2.28 23.38 -14.38
N ALA A 303 -3.30 22.57 -14.68
CA ALA A 303 -3.23 21.55 -15.72
C ALA A 303 -2.90 22.14 -17.10
N ALA A 304 -3.54 23.25 -17.49
CA ALA A 304 -3.26 23.93 -18.76
C ALA A 304 -1.81 24.44 -18.87
N ARG A 305 -1.20 24.82 -17.74
CA ARG A 305 0.19 25.32 -17.66
C ARG A 305 1.23 24.22 -17.44
N GLY A 306 0.83 22.98 -17.22
CA GLY A 306 1.73 21.89 -16.85
C GLY A 306 2.24 21.98 -15.40
N ILE A 307 1.46 22.62 -14.52
CA ILE A 307 1.71 22.77 -13.09
C ILE A 307 0.82 21.76 -12.33
N PRO A 308 1.41 20.79 -11.60
CA PRO A 308 0.65 19.82 -10.83
C PRO A 308 0.00 20.48 -9.61
N ILE A 309 -1.34 20.58 -9.63
CA ILE A 309 -2.18 21.11 -8.56
C ILE A 309 -3.32 20.12 -8.29
N GLY A 310 -3.60 19.86 -7.02
CA GLY A 310 -4.72 19.02 -6.57
C GLY A 310 -5.51 19.71 -5.47
N GLY A 311 -6.83 19.72 -5.59
CA GLY A 311 -7.70 20.22 -4.52
C GLY A 311 -7.67 19.30 -3.31
N VAL A 312 -7.69 19.87 -2.10
CA VAL A 312 -7.88 19.12 -0.86
C VAL A 312 -9.39 18.94 -0.66
N LEU A 313 -9.91 17.77 -1.00
CA LEU A 313 -11.34 17.48 -0.93
C LEU A 313 -11.71 16.86 0.42
N ARG A 314 -12.90 17.16 0.95
CA ARG A 314 -13.54 16.43 2.05
C ARG A 314 -14.22 15.17 1.53
N ILE A 315 -14.54 14.23 2.42
CA ILE A 315 -15.17 12.94 2.04
C ILE A 315 -16.50 13.14 1.31
N GLY A 316 -17.35 14.08 1.73
CA GLY A 316 -18.58 14.40 1.00
C GLY A 316 -18.33 14.91 -0.42
N GLU A 317 -17.33 15.77 -0.61
CA GLU A 317 -16.94 16.29 -1.93
C GLU A 317 -16.34 15.22 -2.83
N VAL A 318 -15.67 14.21 -2.25
CA VAL A 318 -15.19 13.03 -2.98
C VAL A 318 -16.38 12.20 -3.47
N LEU A 319 -17.41 12.00 -2.63
CA LEU A 319 -18.61 11.27 -3.03
C LEU A 319 -19.34 11.97 -4.18
N ASP A 320 -19.43 13.29 -4.16
CA ASP A 320 -20.13 14.07 -5.19
C ASP A 320 -19.29 14.36 -6.45
N ASN A 321 -18.08 13.80 -6.54
CA ASN A 321 -17.19 14.12 -7.65
C ASN A 321 -17.47 13.32 -8.93
N ASP A 322 -17.80 14.02 -10.01
CA ASP A 322 -18.06 13.47 -11.34
C ASP A 322 -16.95 12.54 -11.87
N HIS A 323 -15.69 12.78 -11.47
CA HIS A 323 -14.60 11.92 -11.92
C HIS A 323 -14.75 10.49 -11.44
N PHE A 324 -15.05 10.29 -10.15
CA PHE A 324 -15.10 8.96 -9.57
C PHE A 324 -16.33 8.17 -10.04
N ASP A 325 -17.41 8.85 -10.41
CA ASP A 325 -18.53 8.26 -11.15
C ASP A 325 -18.12 7.82 -12.55
N ALA A 326 -17.54 8.73 -13.35
CA ALA A 326 -17.18 8.47 -14.73
C ALA A 326 -16.13 7.36 -14.82
N ALA A 327 -15.15 7.35 -13.91
CA ALA A 327 -14.14 6.31 -13.78
C ALA A 327 -14.70 4.98 -13.25
N GLY A 328 -15.94 4.95 -12.77
CA GLY A 328 -16.57 3.80 -12.12
C GLY A 328 -15.86 3.37 -10.83
N THR A 329 -15.11 4.29 -10.23
CA THR A 329 -14.36 4.09 -8.97
C THR A 329 -15.28 4.05 -7.78
N LEU A 330 -16.31 4.89 -7.77
CA LEU A 330 -17.40 4.80 -6.82
C LEU A 330 -18.64 4.18 -7.47
N VAL A 331 -19.36 3.35 -6.72
CA VAL A 331 -20.60 2.72 -7.16
C VAL A 331 -21.64 2.72 -6.05
N ASP A 332 -22.91 2.87 -6.42
CA ASP A 332 -24.04 2.72 -5.49
C ASP A 332 -24.42 1.24 -5.36
N ALA A 333 -24.02 0.63 -4.26
CA ALA A 333 -24.18 -0.80 -4.02
C ALA A 333 -25.04 -1.09 -2.79
N GLU A 334 -25.76 -2.21 -2.82
CA GLU A 334 -26.33 -2.79 -1.61
C GLU A 334 -25.21 -3.51 -0.85
N ILE A 335 -24.84 -2.98 0.32
CA ILE A 335 -23.74 -3.50 1.16
C ILE A 335 -24.24 -4.41 2.30
N GLY A 336 -25.52 -4.32 2.62
CA GLY A 336 -26.24 -5.20 3.55
C GLY A 336 -27.73 -5.24 3.20
N PRO A 337 -28.52 -6.16 3.77
CA PRO A 337 -29.94 -6.29 3.43
C PRO A 337 -30.70 -4.96 3.56
N GLY A 338 -31.09 -4.38 2.42
CA GLY A 338 -31.79 -3.09 2.36
C GLY A 338 -30.94 -1.85 2.65
N VAL A 339 -29.63 -2.00 2.86
CA VAL A 339 -28.68 -0.90 3.11
C VAL A 339 -27.89 -0.64 1.83
N ARG A 340 -28.14 0.50 1.18
CA ARG A 340 -27.41 0.97 0.00
C ARG A 340 -26.49 2.13 0.37
N ALA A 341 -25.25 2.05 -0.08
CA ALA A 341 -24.24 3.08 0.13
C ALA A 341 -23.41 3.25 -1.15
N ARG A 342 -22.82 4.43 -1.29
CA ARG A 342 -21.85 4.76 -2.33
C ARG A 342 -20.45 4.37 -1.84
N ILE A 343 -19.82 3.42 -2.52
CA ILE A 343 -18.60 2.75 -2.04
C ILE A 343 -17.53 2.64 -3.14
N PRO A 344 -16.25 2.48 -2.78
CA PRO A 344 -15.21 2.10 -3.72
C PRO A 344 -15.52 0.76 -4.38
N SER A 345 -15.37 0.70 -5.69
CA SER A 345 -15.73 -0.48 -6.46
C SER A 345 -14.60 -1.48 -6.63
N GLY A 346 -13.35 -1.19 -6.23
CA GLY A 346 -12.19 -2.10 -6.34
C GLY A 346 -10.93 -1.38 -6.76
N TYR A 347 -9.87 -2.10 -7.11
CA TYR A 347 -8.56 -1.50 -7.39
C TYR A 347 -8.18 -1.34 -8.86
N ALA A 348 -8.72 -2.20 -9.74
CA ALA A 348 -8.10 -2.47 -11.02
C ALA A 348 -9.09 -2.59 -12.18
N ARG A 349 -8.61 -2.25 -13.38
CA ARG A 349 -9.23 -2.67 -14.64
C ARG A 349 -8.32 -3.65 -15.36
N ILE A 350 -8.90 -4.70 -15.92
CA ILE A 350 -8.18 -5.79 -16.60
C ILE A 350 -8.92 -6.08 -17.89
N GLY A 351 -8.25 -5.97 -19.04
CA GLY A 351 -8.93 -6.12 -20.34
C GLY A 351 -10.06 -5.11 -20.52
N GLY A 352 -9.88 -3.88 -20.03
CA GLY A 352 -10.90 -2.83 -19.96
C GLY A 352 -12.05 -3.06 -18.95
N GLN A 353 -12.14 -4.21 -18.28
CA GLN A 353 -13.20 -4.53 -17.32
C GLN A 353 -12.80 -4.22 -15.88
N ARG A 354 -13.71 -3.63 -15.09
CA ARG A 354 -13.49 -3.36 -13.67
C ARG A 354 -13.45 -4.67 -12.87
N ALA A 355 -12.34 -4.94 -12.21
CA ALA A 355 -12.18 -6.01 -11.24
C ALA A 355 -12.49 -5.46 -9.83
N GLY A 356 -13.60 -5.90 -9.25
CA GLY A 356 -14.15 -5.22 -8.09
C GLY A 356 -15.49 -5.74 -7.58
N PHE A 357 -16.22 -4.90 -6.83
CA PHE A 357 -17.50 -5.21 -6.18
C PHE A 357 -18.53 -5.75 -7.16
N ARG A 358 -19.12 -6.91 -6.82
CA ARG A 358 -20.19 -7.56 -7.59
C ARG A 358 -21.39 -7.88 -6.71
N HIS A 359 -21.15 -8.35 -5.48
CA HIS A 359 -22.21 -8.66 -4.54
C HIS A 359 -21.74 -8.46 -3.09
N ARG A 360 -22.67 -8.08 -2.21
CA ARG A 360 -22.44 -8.08 -0.77
C ARG A 360 -22.17 -9.48 -0.23
N VAL A 361 -21.57 -9.53 0.95
CA VAL A 361 -21.47 -10.75 1.74
C VAL A 361 -22.86 -11.25 2.16
N PRO A 362 -23.13 -12.57 2.14
CA PRO A 362 -24.34 -13.16 2.71
C PRO A 362 -24.43 -12.99 4.24
N GLY A 363 -25.66 -13.07 4.77
CA GLY A 363 -25.89 -13.24 6.21
C GLY A 363 -25.52 -14.66 6.67
N VAL A 364 -25.33 -14.83 7.99
CA VAL A 364 -24.98 -16.14 8.59
C VAL A 364 -26.02 -17.23 8.29
N ASP A 365 -27.30 -16.86 8.18
CA ASP A 365 -28.39 -17.79 7.89
C ASP A 365 -28.41 -18.28 6.44
N ALA A 366 -27.64 -17.64 5.56
CA ALA A 366 -27.55 -17.95 4.14
C ALA A 366 -26.29 -18.77 3.84
N THR A 367 -26.07 -19.87 4.58
CA THR A 367 -24.93 -20.76 4.37
C THR A 367 -24.92 -21.32 2.95
N GLN A 368 -23.80 -21.13 2.26
CA GLN A 368 -23.55 -21.55 0.89
C GLN A 368 -22.39 -22.54 0.88
N VAL A 369 -22.68 -23.80 1.20
CA VAL A 369 -21.64 -24.83 1.17
C VAL A 369 -21.26 -25.11 -0.28
N PRO A 370 -20.01 -24.82 -0.70
CA PRO A 370 -19.59 -25.10 -2.07
C PRO A 370 -19.48 -26.61 -2.29
N ALA A 371 -19.88 -27.08 -3.47
CA ALA A 371 -19.66 -28.46 -3.90
C ALA A 371 -18.26 -28.58 -4.53
N TRP A 372 -17.21 -28.38 -3.73
CA TRP A 372 -15.84 -28.56 -4.20
C TRP A 372 -15.44 -30.03 -4.11
N SER A 373 -15.14 -30.64 -5.26
CA SER A 373 -14.39 -31.89 -5.27
C SER A 373 -12.99 -31.65 -4.70
N PRO A 374 -12.43 -32.60 -3.91
CA PRO A 374 -11.05 -32.56 -3.49
C PRO A 374 -10.10 -32.35 -4.69
N ARG A 375 -9.01 -31.62 -4.48
CA ARG A 375 -7.96 -31.49 -5.49
C ARG A 375 -7.21 -32.82 -5.60
N THR A 376 -7.65 -33.69 -6.51
CA THR A 376 -6.90 -34.90 -6.93
C THR A 376 -5.71 -34.49 -7.79
N GLU A 377 -4.57 -34.22 -7.15
CA GLU A 377 -3.22 -34.11 -7.75
C GLU A 377 -2.95 -32.94 -8.74
N PRO A 378 -1.66 -32.57 -8.98
CA PRO A 378 -1.29 -31.28 -9.54
C PRO A 378 -1.84 -31.08 -10.95
N ARG A 379 -2.27 -29.85 -11.24
CA ARG A 379 -2.73 -29.40 -12.56
C ARG A 379 -1.54 -29.46 -13.54
N GLN A 380 -1.32 -30.63 -14.15
CA GLN A 380 -0.24 -30.95 -15.12
C GLN A 380 1.12 -30.33 -14.80
N THR A 381 1.96 -31.07 -14.08
CA THR A 381 3.41 -30.86 -14.12
C THR A 381 3.88 -31.15 -15.55
N SER A 382 4.48 -30.18 -16.23
CA SER A 382 5.47 -30.51 -17.26
C SER A 382 6.51 -31.42 -16.60
N THR A 383 7.22 -32.23 -17.39
CA THR A 383 8.34 -33.06 -16.91
C THR A 383 9.53 -32.25 -16.35
N ASP A 384 9.39 -30.92 -16.29
CA ASP A 384 10.39 -29.93 -15.88
C ASP A 384 9.89 -29.14 -14.65
N CYS A 385 9.40 -29.82 -13.61
CA CYS A 385 9.18 -29.15 -12.33
C CYS A 385 10.51 -28.69 -11.74
N GLU A 386 10.67 -27.39 -11.54
CA GLU A 386 11.80 -26.87 -10.77
C GLU A 386 11.73 -27.35 -9.31
N PRO A 387 12.87 -27.63 -8.67
CA PRO A 387 12.89 -28.03 -7.27
C PRO A 387 12.39 -26.86 -6.39
N PRO A 388 11.67 -27.15 -5.29
CA PRO A 388 11.38 -26.16 -4.27
C PRO A 388 12.65 -25.44 -3.81
N GLY A 389 12.56 -24.13 -3.60
CA GLY A 389 13.70 -23.28 -3.22
C GLY A 389 14.34 -22.49 -4.38
N SER A 390 13.84 -22.62 -5.62
CA SER A 390 14.09 -21.62 -6.66
C SER A 390 13.21 -20.38 -6.45
N HIS A 391 13.63 -19.26 -7.03
CA HIS A 391 12.81 -18.05 -7.00
C HIS A 391 11.58 -18.19 -7.92
N PRO A 392 10.36 -17.83 -7.48
CA PRO A 392 9.13 -18.07 -8.24
C PRO A 392 9.12 -17.50 -9.65
N PHE A 393 9.79 -16.35 -9.86
CA PHE A 393 9.82 -15.67 -11.15
C PHE A 393 11.08 -15.97 -11.97
N ALA A 394 11.85 -16.99 -11.59
CA ALA A 394 12.95 -17.46 -12.43
C ALA A 394 12.45 -17.78 -13.85
N GLY A 395 13.12 -17.19 -14.84
CA GLY A 395 12.76 -17.28 -16.26
C GLY A 395 11.74 -16.26 -16.75
N LEU A 396 11.12 -15.45 -15.88
CA LEU A 396 10.28 -14.32 -16.32
C LEU A 396 11.14 -13.11 -16.67
N ARG A 397 10.80 -12.43 -17.77
CA ARG A 397 11.43 -11.16 -18.16
C ARG A 397 10.46 -9.99 -18.02
N VAL A 398 10.88 -8.91 -17.38
CA VAL A 398 10.05 -7.74 -17.15
C VAL A 398 10.73 -6.50 -17.71
N LEU A 399 10.06 -5.77 -18.59
CA LEU A 399 10.52 -4.47 -19.08
C LEU A 399 9.88 -3.37 -18.24
N ASP A 400 10.72 -2.59 -17.57
CA ASP A 400 10.27 -1.60 -16.60
C ASP A 400 10.53 -0.16 -17.08
N LEU A 401 9.45 0.50 -17.50
CA LEU A 401 9.38 1.91 -17.86
C LEU A 401 8.96 2.78 -16.67
N GLY A 402 8.69 2.18 -15.51
CA GLY A 402 8.25 2.86 -14.32
C GLY A 402 9.26 3.91 -13.86
N VAL A 403 8.74 4.98 -13.26
CA VAL A 403 9.53 6.08 -12.69
C VAL A 403 9.10 6.34 -11.25
N VAL A 404 9.96 7.05 -10.54
CA VAL A 404 9.76 7.50 -9.16
C VAL A 404 9.45 6.35 -8.19
N VAL A 405 8.82 6.65 -7.05
CA VAL A 405 8.54 5.66 -6.00
C VAL A 405 7.71 4.49 -6.53
N PHE A 406 6.61 4.77 -7.25
CA PHE A 406 5.73 3.72 -7.76
C PHE A 406 6.47 2.72 -8.69
N GLY A 407 7.24 3.20 -9.68
CA GLY A 407 7.97 2.32 -10.59
C GLY A 407 9.13 1.59 -9.92
N ALA A 408 9.84 2.25 -9.01
CA ALA A 408 10.87 1.63 -8.19
C ALA A 408 10.30 0.57 -7.23
N GLU A 409 9.08 0.73 -6.74
CA GLU A 409 8.45 -0.28 -5.90
C GLU A 409 7.95 -1.46 -6.74
N LEU A 410 7.22 -1.20 -7.83
CA LEU A 410 6.59 -2.23 -8.66
C LEU A 410 7.62 -3.18 -9.29
N GLY A 411 8.63 -2.65 -9.98
CA GLY A 411 9.66 -3.48 -10.62
C GLY A 411 10.51 -4.26 -9.61
N ARG A 412 10.67 -3.77 -8.38
CA ARG A 412 11.51 -4.38 -7.35
C ARG A 412 10.88 -5.66 -6.84
N GLN A 413 9.56 -5.69 -6.70
CA GLN A 413 8.84 -6.88 -6.26
C GLN A 413 9.09 -8.06 -7.21
N PHE A 414 9.10 -7.84 -8.52
CA PHE A 414 9.44 -8.91 -9.47
C PHE A 414 10.92 -9.29 -9.41
N ALA A 415 11.82 -8.31 -9.29
CA ALA A 415 13.27 -8.54 -9.23
C ALA A 415 13.69 -9.31 -7.96
N ASP A 416 13.11 -8.96 -6.81
CA ASP A 416 13.38 -9.58 -5.51
C ASP A 416 12.95 -11.06 -5.48
N HIS A 417 12.00 -11.45 -6.33
CA HIS A 417 11.54 -12.84 -6.48
C HIS A 417 12.01 -13.50 -7.79
N GLY A 418 13.12 -13.01 -8.36
CA GLY A 418 13.93 -13.71 -9.37
C GLY A 418 13.64 -13.41 -10.83
N ALA A 419 12.77 -12.44 -11.15
CA ALA A 419 12.55 -12.02 -12.53
C ALA A 419 13.77 -11.28 -13.10
N ASP A 420 14.03 -11.46 -14.40
CA ASP A 420 14.94 -10.62 -15.17
C ASP A 420 14.26 -9.27 -15.46
N VAL A 421 14.41 -8.33 -14.53
CA VAL A 421 13.85 -6.99 -14.66
C VAL A 421 14.85 -6.06 -15.34
N ILE A 422 14.51 -5.61 -16.55
CA ILE A 422 15.26 -4.64 -17.34
C ILE A 422 14.60 -3.27 -17.18
N LYS A 423 15.22 -2.41 -16.38
CA LYS A 423 14.83 -0.99 -16.27
C LYS A 423 15.30 -0.27 -17.53
N VAL A 424 14.35 0.20 -18.34
CA VAL A 424 14.64 0.99 -19.54
C VAL A 424 14.59 2.47 -19.17
N GLU A 425 15.68 3.19 -19.46
CA GLU A 425 15.84 4.61 -19.14
C GLU A 425 16.52 5.34 -20.30
N ASN A 426 16.41 6.67 -20.35
CA ASN A 426 17.21 7.50 -21.25
C ASN A 426 17.76 8.71 -20.51
N ARG A 427 18.84 9.30 -21.04
CA ARG A 427 19.59 10.41 -20.43
C ARG A 427 18.83 11.73 -20.43
N GLU A 428 17.91 11.94 -21.39
CA GLU A 428 17.12 13.18 -21.48
C GLU A 428 16.02 13.26 -20.42
N PHE A 429 15.46 12.11 -20.05
CA PHE A 429 14.37 11.95 -19.09
C PHE A 429 14.70 10.86 -18.08
N PRO A 430 15.74 11.06 -17.24
CA PRO A 430 16.12 10.08 -16.23
C PRO A 430 15.00 9.91 -15.21
N ASP A 431 14.91 8.73 -14.59
CA ASP A 431 14.01 8.50 -13.46
C ASP A 431 14.24 9.57 -12.38
N GLY A 432 13.15 10.14 -11.87
CA GLY A 432 13.18 11.16 -10.82
C GLY A 432 13.85 10.72 -9.52
N LEU A 433 14.01 9.41 -9.26
CA LEU A 433 14.80 8.92 -8.12
C LEU A 433 16.32 9.01 -8.35
N ARG A 434 16.79 9.03 -9.61
CA ARG A 434 18.21 9.23 -9.95
C ARG A 434 18.70 10.65 -9.63
N GLN A 435 17.77 11.58 -9.40
CA GLN A 435 18.09 12.95 -9.03
C GLN A 435 18.53 13.00 -7.56
N SER A 436 19.71 13.55 -7.29
CA SER A 436 20.28 13.66 -5.95
C SER A 436 20.66 15.11 -5.63
N LYS A 437 20.53 15.50 -4.35
CA LYS A 437 21.04 16.80 -3.85
C LYS A 437 22.56 16.91 -3.95
N ARG A 438 23.26 15.78 -4.07
CA ARG A 438 24.72 15.72 -4.24
C ARG A 438 25.04 15.26 -5.66
N PRO A 439 25.80 16.05 -6.45
CA PRO A 439 26.24 15.62 -7.77
C PRO A 439 26.94 14.25 -7.71
N ASN A 440 26.68 13.40 -8.69
CA ASN A 440 27.36 12.11 -8.89
C ASN A 440 27.29 11.12 -7.70
N THR A 441 26.31 11.26 -6.80
CA THR A 441 26.10 10.33 -5.68
C THR A 441 24.79 9.57 -5.86
N LEU A 442 24.85 8.24 -5.81
CA LEU A 442 23.65 7.38 -5.76
C LEU A 442 22.86 7.68 -4.47
N SER A 443 21.55 7.88 -4.57
CA SER A 443 20.71 8.01 -3.39
C SER A 443 20.39 6.64 -2.77
N PRO A 444 20.20 6.53 -1.44
CA PRO A 444 19.70 5.31 -0.82
C PRO A 444 18.39 4.81 -1.43
N SER A 445 17.48 5.72 -1.82
CA SER A 445 16.23 5.38 -2.49
C SER A 445 16.43 4.62 -3.81
N VAL A 446 17.45 4.97 -4.59
CA VAL A 446 17.80 4.23 -5.81
C VAL A 446 18.37 2.86 -5.47
N ALA A 447 19.25 2.78 -4.46
CA ALA A 447 19.83 1.51 -4.01
C ALA A 447 18.73 0.53 -3.57
N TRP A 448 17.76 1.00 -2.77
CA TRP A 448 16.64 0.17 -2.32
C TRP A 448 15.70 -0.22 -3.45
N GLY A 449 15.33 0.75 -4.31
CA GLY A 449 14.27 0.59 -5.30
C GLY A 449 14.67 -0.12 -6.59
N HIS A 450 15.93 -0.04 -6.99
CA HIS A 450 16.40 -0.64 -8.24
C HIS A 450 17.35 -1.83 -8.04
N ARG A 451 17.50 -2.32 -6.81
CA ARG A 451 18.24 -3.57 -6.54
C ARG A 451 17.70 -4.72 -7.37
N ASN A 452 18.55 -5.72 -7.63
CA ASN A 452 18.22 -6.92 -8.41
C ASN A 452 17.86 -6.69 -9.89
N ARG A 453 17.91 -5.46 -10.41
CA ARG A 453 17.58 -5.13 -11.82
C ARG A 453 18.84 -5.04 -12.69
N ARG A 454 18.61 -5.02 -14.01
CA ARG A 454 19.55 -4.53 -15.02
C ARG A 454 19.07 -3.19 -15.57
N SER A 455 19.96 -2.32 -16.03
CA SER A 455 19.63 -1.01 -16.61
C SER A 455 20.03 -0.94 -18.08
N LEU A 456 19.04 -0.68 -18.94
CA LEU A 456 19.20 -0.46 -20.37
C LEU A 456 19.00 1.02 -20.69
N GLY A 457 20.04 1.65 -21.24
CA GLY A 457 19.93 2.98 -21.82
C GLY A 457 19.38 2.90 -23.24
N LEU A 458 18.13 3.34 -23.45
CA LEU A 458 17.45 3.26 -24.75
C LEU A 458 16.58 4.49 -25.01
N ASN A 459 16.83 5.17 -26.12
CA ASN A 459 16.04 6.31 -26.54
C ASN A 459 14.78 5.90 -27.32
N LEU A 460 13.66 5.73 -26.61
CA LEU A 460 12.37 5.36 -27.22
C LEU A 460 11.75 6.46 -28.13
N ARG A 461 12.40 7.62 -28.28
CA ARG A 461 11.95 8.69 -29.20
C ARG A 461 12.44 8.47 -30.63
N THR A 462 13.43 7.60 -30.84
CA THR A 462 13.93 7.26 -32.18
C THR A 462 13.22 6.00 -32.69
N ASP A 463 13.08 5.88 -34.01
CA ASP A 463 12.49 4.68 -34.61
C ASP A 463 13.33 3.43 -34.30
N GLY A 464 14.66 3.57 -34.29
CA GLY A 464 15.57 2.49 -33.87
C GLY A 464 15.37 2.08 -32.41
N GLY A 465 15.13 3.03 -31.50
CA GLY A 465 14.89 2.71 -30.10
C GLY A 465 13.56 1.98 -29.89
N LYS A 466 12.52 2.37 -30.64
CA LYS A 466 11.23 1.67 -30.63
C LYS A 466 11.35 0.25 -31.18
N ASP A 467 12.06 0.07 -32.30
CA ASP A 467 12.29 -1.26 -32.90
C ASP A 467 13.00 -2.21 -31.91
N LEU A 468 14.06 -1.74 -31.25
CA LEU A 468 14.77 -2.53 -30.23
C LEU A 468 13.88 -2.85 -29.03
N PHE A 469 13.01 -1.94 -28.61
CA PHE A 469 12.05 -2.20 -27.54
C PHE A 469 11.02 -3.26 -27.94
N LEU A 470 10.47 -3.20 -29.15
CA LEU A 470 9.53 -4.20 -29.66
C LEU A 470 10.19 -5.59 -29.77
N ARG A 471 11.47 -5.64 -30.17
CA ARG A 471 12.27 -6.87 -30.16
C ARG A 471 12.43 -7.43 -28.75
N LEU A 472 12.78 -6.61 -27.77
CA LEU A 472 12.82 -7.03 -26.36
C LEU A 472 11.45 -7.53 -25.88
N ALA A 473 10.38 -6.82 -26.21
CA ALA A 473 9.02 -7.15 -25.82
C ALA A 473 8.51 -8.47 -26.43
N SER A 474 9.03 -8.85 -27.61
CA SER A 474 8.71 -10.13 -28.26
C SER A 474 9.08 -11.35 -27.41
N GLU A 475 10.05 -11.20 -26.51
CA GLU A 475 10.49 -12.22 -25.55
C GLU A 475 10.15 -11.89 -24.09
N ALA A 476 9.40 -10.81 -23.84
CA ALA A 476 9.11 -10.35 -22.49
C ALA A 476 7.85 -10.97 -21.91
N ASP A 477 7.90 -11.14 -20.60
CA ASP A 477 6.81 -11.37 -19.64
C ASP A 477 5.75 -10.27 -19.61
N VAL A 478 6.27 -9.14 -19.16
CA VAL A 478 5.50 -8.05 -18.61
C VAL A 478 6.14 -6.74 -19.02
N VAL A 479 5.34 -5.75 -19.38
CA VAL A 479 5.74 -4.34 -19.46
C VAL A 479 5.07 -3.60 -18.32
N LEU A 480 5.88 -2.88 -17.54
CA LEU A 480 5.43 -2.04 -16.44
C LEU A 480 5.63 -0.57 -16.81
N ALA A 481 4.60 0.24 -16.64
CA ALA A 481 4.69 1.68 -16.81
C ALA A 481 3.80 2.41 -15.81
N ASN A 482 4.14 3.66 -15.50
CA ASN A 482 3.29 4.55 -14.70
C ASN A 482 3.17 5.96 -15.29
N PHE A 483 3.00 6.02 -16.61
CA PHE A 483 2.81 7.26 -17.33
C PHE A 483 1.36 7.72 -17.32
N LYS A 484 1.14 8.96 -17.76
CA LYS A 484 -0.21 9.45 -18.04
C LYS A 484 -0.88 8.52 -19.07
N PRO A 485 -2.18 8.20 -18.91
CA PRO A 485 -2.92 7.36 -19.84
C PRO A 485 -2.71 7.77 -21.31
N GLY A 486 -2.51 6.79 -22.19
CA GLY A 486 -2.28 6.98 -23.63
C GLY A 486 -0.84 7.30 -24.02
N THR A 487 0.08 7.48 -23.06
CA THR A 487 1.50 7.78 -23.37
C THR A 487 2.16 6.63 -24.11
N LEU A 488 1.96 5.37 -23.68
CA LEU A 488 2.55 4.22 -24.37
C LEU A 488 2.03 4.06 -25.80
N SER A 489 0.71 4.17 -26.01
CA SER A 489 0.10 4.15 -27.34
C SER A 489 0.65 5.26 -28.24
N ALA A 490 0.78 6.48 -27.72
CA ALA A 490 1.38 7.60 -28.48
C ALA A 490 2.85 7.36 -28.84
N MET A 491 3.56 6.53 -28.05
CA MET A 491 4.92 6.10 -28.35
C MET A 491 4.98 4.92 -29.34
N GLY A 492 3.85 4.27 -29.65
CA GLY A 492 3.77 3.08 -30.49
C GLY A 492 4.17 1.78 -29.79
N ILE A 493 4.04 1.75 -28.46
CA ILE A 493 4.40 0.61 -27.60
C ILE A 493 3.29 0.35 -26.55
N GLY A 494 2.03 0.63 -26.90
CA GLY A 494 0.88 0.30 -26.08
C GLY A 494 0.54 -1.19 -26.17
N TYR A 495 -0.45 -1.63 -25.40
CA TYR A 495 -0.85 -3.05 -25.39
C TYR A 495 -1.26 -3.56 -26.77
N ASP A 496 -1.98 -2.75 -27.55
CA ASP A 496 -2.42 -3.13 -28.90
C ASP A 496 -1.25 -3.37 -29.85
N GLU A 497 -0.18 -2.57 -29.79
CA GLU A 497 1.04 -2.80 -30.58
C GLU A 497 1.86 -3.97 -30.04
N LEU A 498 2.02 -4.05 -28.71
CA LEU A 498 2.83 -5.08 -28.07
C LEU A 498 2.25 -6.48 -28.24
N ARG A 499 0.92 -6.64 -28.25
CA ARG A 499 0.28 -7.95 -28.47
C ARG A 499 0.48 -8.48 -29.88
N GLU A 500 0.77 -7.63 -30.87
CA GLU A 500 1.03 -8.06 -32.25
C GLU A 500 2.37 -8.81 -32.35
N VAL A 501 3.38 -8.35 -31.61
CA VAL A 501 4.68 -9.03 -31.53
C VAL A 501 4.69 -10.14 -30.49
N ASN A 502 3.87 -10.04 -29.43
CA ASN A 502 3.79 -11.03 -28.37
C ASN A 502 2.37 -11.16 -27.80
N PRO A 503 1.54 -12.11 -28.27
CA PRO A 503 0.18 -12.32 -27.76
C PRO A 503 0.10 -12.74 -26.29
N ARG A 504 1.24 -13.06 -25.65
CA ARG A 504 1.34 -13.48 -24.25
C ARG A 504 1.69 -12.33 -23.30
N ILE A 505 1.98 -11.14 -23.82
CA ILE A 505 2.50 -10.02 -23.03
C ILE A 505 1.44 -9.41 -22.13
N ILE A 506 1.80 -9.17 -20.87
CA ILE A 506 0.97 -8.42 -19.93
C ILE A 506 1.51 -7.00 -19.87
N VAL A 507 0.64 -6.01 -20.01
CA VAL A 507 1.03 -4.59 -19.94
C VAL A 507 0.28 -3.96 -18.78
N ALA A 508 1.00 -3.47 -17.78
CA ALA A 508 0.43 -2.80 -16.62
C ALA A 508 0.78 -1.32 -16.60
N GLU A 509 -0.26 -0.48 -16.64
CA GLU A 509 -0.17 0.97 -16.60
C GLU A 509 -0.76 1.51 -15.29
N GLY A 510 0.10 2.11 -14.47
CA GLY A 510 -0.30 2.88 -13.28
C GLY A 510 -0.51 4.36 -13.61
N SER A 511 -1.57 4.98 -13.13
CA SER A 511 -1.74 6.43 -13.23
C SER A 511 -2.40 7.01 -11.99
N ALA A 512 -2.42 8.33 -11.84
CA ALA A 512 -3.05 8.94 -10.67
C ALA A 512 -4.56 8.69 -10.59
N PHE A 513 -5.26 8.83 -11.72
CA PHE A 513 -6.72 8.93 -11.79
C PHE A 513 -7.36 7.97 -12.83
N GLY A 514 -6.59 7.06 -13.42
CA GLY A 514 -7.08 6.14 -14.45
C GLY A 514 -7.27 6.80 -15.82
N SER A 515 -7.65 6.00 -16.82
CA SER A 515 -7.82 6.44 -18.22
C SER A 515 -9.20 7.03 -18.52
N VAL A 516 -10.15 6.90 -17.60
CA VAL A 516 -11.55 7.28 -17.79
C VAL A 516 -11.94 8.47 -16.91
N GLY A 517 -12.81 9.34 -17.42
CA GLY A 517 -13.36 10.47 -16.70
C GLY A 517 -12.56 11.77 -16.87
N PRO A 518 -13.10 12.91 -16.38
CA PRO A 518 -12.55 14.24 -16.62
C PRO A 518 -11.12 14.46 -16.10
N TRP A 519 -10.65 13.62 -15.17
CA TRP A 519 -9.32 13.78 -14.56
C TRP A 519 -8.24 12.90 -15.18
N ASN A 520 -8.56 12.09 -16.20
CA ASN A 520 -7.61 11.17 -16.85
C ASN A 520 -6.37 11.85 -17.45
N THR A 521 -6.46 13.15 -17.73
CA THR A 521 -5.35 13.96 -18.24
C THR A 521 -4.55 14.72 -17.20
N ARG A 522 -4.98 14.72 -15.93
CA ARG A 522 -4.32 15.48 -14.86
C ARG A 522 -2.93 14.92 -14.56
N LEU A 523 -2.00 15.82 -14.26
CA LEU A 523 -0.69 15.42 -13.74
C LEU A 523 -0.85 14.91 -12.31
N GLY A 524 -0.20 13.78 -12.03
CA GLY A 524 -0.38 13.05 -10.79
C GLY A 524 0.92 12.85 -10.04
N TYR A 525 0.89 13.15 -8.75
CA TYR A 525 1.86 12.69 -7.76
C TYR A 525 1.08 12.18 -6.55
N GLY A 526 1.61 11.21 -5.81
CA GLY A 526 0.95 10.65 -4.62
C GLY A 526 0.32 11.68 -3.68
N PRO A 527 1.04 12.77 -3.30
CA PRO A 527 0.48 13.82 -2.44
C PRO A 527 -0.73 14.57 -3.04
N LEU A 528 -0.83 14.68 -4.37
CA LEU A 528 -1.97 15.27 -5.05
C LEU A 528 -3.16 14.31 -5.11
N VAL A 529 -2.89 13.03 -5.37
CA VAL A 529 -3.90 11.96 -5.35
C VAL A 529 -4.53 11.89 -3.97
N ARG A 530 -3.71 11.87 -2.92
CA ARG A 530 -4.14 11.82 -1.53
C ARG A 530 -5.00 13.02 -1.13
N ALA A 531 -4.65 14.22 -1.59
CA ALA A 531 -5.45 15.43 -1.38
C ALA A 531 -6.81 15.33 -2.08
N ALA A 532 -6.82 14.90 -3.34
CA ALA A 532 -8.03 14.78 -4.15
C ALA A 532 -8.95 13.63 -3.72
N CYS A 533 -8.44 12.63 -3.00
CA CYS A 533 -9.22 11.48 -2.48
C CYS A 533 -9.69 11.68 -1.03
N GLY A 534 -9.42 12.83 -0.42
CA GLY A 534 -9.86 13.18 0.93
C GLY A 534 -9.08 12.59 2.10
N VAL A 535 -8.05 11.78 1.84
CA VAL A 535 -7.12 11.30 2.87
C VAL A 535 -6.46 12.47 3.59
N SER A 536 -5.96 13.47 2.84
CA SER A 536 -5.35 14.66 3.45
C SER A 536 -6.34 15.47 4.29
N SER A 537 -7.64 15.42 3.96
CA SER A 537 -8.66 16.13 4.74
C SER A 537 -8.89 15.53 6.12
N LEU A 538 -8.72 14.22 6.27
CA LEU A 538 -8.88 13.54 7.54
C LEU A 538 -7.59 13.53 8.38
N TRP A 539 -6.44 13.77 7.75
CA TRP A 539 -5.13 13.73 8.40
C TRP A 539 -4.74 15.10 8.98
N ARG A 540 -5.58 15.62 9.88
CA ARG A 540 -5.44 16.89 10.60
C ARG A 540 -6.03 16.77 12.00
N TYR A 541 -5.71 17.72 12.89
CA TYR A 541 -6.16 17.64 14.30
C TYR A 541 -7.67 17.86 14.47
N SER A 542 -8.28 18.69 13.62
CA SER A 542 -9.72 18.91 13.55
C SER A 542 -10.11 19.49 12.19
N ASP A 543 -11.40 19.49 11.84
CA ASP A 543 -11.89 20.07 10.58
C ASP A 543 -11.53 21.56 10.39
N ASP A 544 -11.40 22.29 11.51
CA ASP A 544 -11.08 23.72 11.54
C ASP A 544 -9.56 23.99 11.52
N ASP A 545 -8.73 22.98 11.73
CA ASP A 545 -7.28 23.11 11.70
C ASP A 545 -6.82 23.34 10.23
N PRO A 546 -6.08 24.43 9.94
CA PRO A 546 -5.60 24.71 8.60
C PRO A 546 -4.42 23.81 8.19
N GLY A 547 -3.72 23.20 9.16
CA GLY A 547 -2.56 22.35 8.92
C GLY A 547 -2.93 20.92 8.52
N LEU A 548 -2.17 20.36 7.58
CA LEU A 548 -2.27 18.94 7.20
C LEU A 548 -1.00 18.21 7.63
N CYS A 549 -1.15 17.02 8.21
CA CYS A 549 -0.06 16.28 8.85
C CYS A 549 0.47 15.11 8.00
N ASP A 550 0.17 15.11 6.71
CA ASP A 550 0.48 14.04 5.78
C ASP A 550 1.71 14.34 4.89
N GLY A 551 2.32 15.53 5.03
CA GLY A 551 3.36 16.05 4.13
C GLY A 551 4.67 15.25 4.11
N SER A 552 4.90 14.39 5.11
CA SER A 552 6.11 13.55 5.21
C SER A 552 6.01 12.24 4.42
N THR A 553 4.83 11.87 3.91
CA THR A 553 4.56 10.57 3.28
C THR A 553 4.36 10.66 1.77
N VAL A 554 4.66 9.57 1.06
CA VAL A 554 4.43 9.45 -0.40
C VAL A 554 3.20 8.62 -0.77
N TYR A 555 2.37 8.28 0.22
CA TYR A 555 1.10 7.57 -0.01
C TYR A 555 0.25 8.25 -1.10
N PRO A 556 -0.37 7.50 -2.05
CA PRO A 556 -0.46 6.02 -2.10
C PRO A 556 0.59 5.31 -2.98
N ASP A 557 1.73 5.92 -3.32
CA ASP A 557 2.66 5.36 -4.32
C ASP A 557 3.07 3.90 -4.07
N HIS A 558 3.48 3.55 -2.84
CA HIS A 558 3.88 2.18 -2.49
C HIS A 558 2.73 1.18 -2.61
N ILE A 559 1.56 1.51 -2.05
CA ILE A 559 0.39 0.64 -2.07
C ILE A 559 -0.17 0.48 -3.48
N GLY A 560 -0.19 1.54 -4.28
CA GLY A 560 -0.59 1.47 -5.70
C GLY A 560 0.32 0.54 -6.51
N ALA A 561 1.62 0.58 -6.24
CA ALA A 561 2.58 -0.35 -6.85
C ALA A 561 2.33 -1.79 -6.39
N GLN A 562 2.10 -2.02 -5.10
CA GLN A 562 1.77 -3.35 -4.57
C GLN A 562 0.48 -3.92 -5.17
N VAL A 563 -0.58 -3.11 -5.27
CA VAL A 563 -1.84 -3.47 -5.96
C VAL A 563 -1.58 -3.86 -7.41
N SER A 564 -0.72 -3.12 -8.11
CA SER A 564 -0.33 -3.43 -9.49
C SER A 564 0.38 -4.77 -9.58
N ALA A 565 1.30 -5.06 -8.65
CA ALA A 565 2.02 -6.32 -8.59
C ALA A 565 1.08 -7.51 -8.38
N VAL A 566 0.14 -7.42 -7.43
CA VAL A 566 -0.90 -8.46 -7.20
C VAL A 566 -1.71 -8.70 -8.47
N THR A 567 -2.13 -7.63 -9.16
CA THR A 567 -2.96 -7.72 -10.36
C THR A 567 -2.19 -8.34 -11.54
N VAL A 568 -0.92 -7.97 -11.73
CA VAL A 568 -0.03 -8.58 -12.73
C VAL A 568 0.18 -10.07 -12.43
N LEU A 569 0.40 -10.43 -11.17
CA LEU A 569 0.59 -11.81 -10.77
C LEU A 569 -0.67 -12.66 -11.01
N ALA A 570 -1.85 -12.11 -10.72
CA ALA A 570 -3.12 -12.74 -11.06
C ALA A 570 -3.26 -12.97 -12.57
N ALA A 571 -2.87 -12.00 -13.40
CA ALA A 571 -2.86 -12.15 -14.86
C ALA A 571 -1.81 -13.18 -15.33
N LEU A 572 -0.63 -13.28 -14.70
CA LEU A 572 0.37 -14.31 -14.98
C LEU A 572 -0.17 -15.71 -14.67
N ILE A 573 -0.89 -15.88 -13.55
CA ILE A 573 -1.58 -17.12 -13.19
C ILE A 573 -2.61 -17.50 -14.26
N ALA A 574 -3.46 -16.54 -14.66
CA ALA A 574 -4.47 -16.76 -15.70
C ALA A 574 -3.82 -17.17 -17.03
N ARG A 575 -2.77 -16.46 -17.45
CA ARG A 575 -1.98 -16.73 -18.65
C ARG A 575 -1.40 -18.13 -18.68
N GLY A 576 -1.04 -18.70 -17.53
CA GLY A 576 -0.61 -20.10 -17.44
C GLY A 576 -1.66 -21.10 -17.96
N SER A 577 -2.95 -20.76 -17.87
CA SER A 577 -4.05 -21.63 -18.30
C SER A 577 -4.51 -21.39 -19.75
N HIS A 578 -4.59 -20.14 -20.20
CA HIS A 578 -5.13 -19.79 -21.53
C HIS A 578 -4.09 -19.25 -22.52
N GLY A 579 -2.85 -19.04 -22.07
CA GLY A 579 -1.72 -18.70 -22.92
C GLY A 579 -1.75 -17.31 -23.56
N ARG A 580 -2.56 -16.37 -23.05
CA ARG A 580 -2.68 -14.99 -23.58
C ARG A 580 -2.38 -13.96 -22.50
N GLY A 581 -1.83 -12.83 -22.88
CA GLY A 581 -1.66 -11.69 -21.99
C GLY A 581 -2.88 -10.75 -22.00
N THR A 582 -2.79 -9.65 -21.26
CA THR A 582 -3.86 -8.64 -21.11
C THR A 582 -3.26 -7.28 -20.75
N ASP A 583 -3.99 -6.20 -21.01
CA ASP A 583 -3.76 -4.90 -20.39
C ASP A 583 -4.32 -4.88 -18.96
N ILE A 584 -3.64 -4.14 -18.09
CA ILE A 584 -4.02 -3.85 -16.71
C ILE A 584 -3.87 -2.35 -16.50
N GLU A 585 -4.89 -1.73 -15.92
CA GLU A 585 -4.86 -0.34 -15.50
C GLU A 585 -5.12 -0.25 -13.99
N ILE A 586 -4.27 0.50 -13.29
CA ILE A 586 -4.42 0.83 -11.88
C ILE A 586 -4.43 2.36 -11.71
N ALA A 587 -5.48 2.87 -11.08
CA ALA A 587 -5.52 4.25 -10.61
C ALA A 587 -5.03 4.31 -9.16
N GLN A 588 -4.06 5.17 -8.86
CA GLN A 588 -3.62 5.40 -7.48
C GLN A 588 -4.76 5.93 -6.60
N ALA A 589 -5.69 6.69 -7.19
CA ALA A 589 -6.91 7.12 -6.52
C ALA A 589 -7.77 5.94 -6.03
N ASP A 590 -7.85 4.84 -6.78
CA ASP A 590 -8.60 3.66 -6.37
C ASP A 590 -8.00 3.04 -5.10
N ALA A 591 -6.67 2.97 -5.00
CA ALA A 591 -6.00 2.49 -3.78
C ALA A 591 -6.30 3.39 -2.57
N ALA A 592 -6.30 4.72 -2.75
CA ALA A 592 -6.64 5.67 -1.70
C ALA A 592 -8.12 5.55 -1.27
N LEU A 593 -9.04 5.44 -2.23
CA LEU A 593 -10.47 5.39 -1.96
C LEU A 593 -10.91 4.05 -1.35
N VAL A 594 -10.35 2.92 -1.78
CA VAL A 594 -10.59 1.63 -1.12
C VAL A 594 -10.15 1.67 0.34
N ALA A 595 -9.02 2.31 0.65
CA ALA A 595 -8.58 2.52 2.04
C ALA A 595 -9.53 3.38 2.87
N LEU A 596 -10.19 4.36 2.25
CA LEU A 596 -11.23 5.17 2.88
C LEU A 596 -12.66 4.62 2.71
N GLY A 597 -12.81 3.36 2.28
CA GLY A 597 -14.12 2.79 1.94
C GLY A 597 -15.11 2.86 3.10
N GLY A 598 -14.64 2.66 4.34
CA GLY A 598 -15.48 2.77 5.52
C GLY A 598 -16.02 4.18 5.74
N GLN A 599 -15.17 5.20 5.57
CA GLN A 599 -15.53 6.60 5.68
C GLN A 599 -16.49 7.02 4.56
N LEU A 600 -16.20 6.63 3.33
CA LEU A 600 -17.06 6.91 2.17
C LEU A 600 -18.46 6.31 2.34
N ALA A 601 -18.54 5.06 2.79
CA ALA A 601 -19.81 4.40 3.05
C ALA A 601 -20.61 5.11 4.16
N ARG A 602 -19.96 5.51 5.26
CA ARG A 602 -20.60 6.24 6.36
C ARG A 602 -21.11 7.61 5.92
N GLU A 603 -20.28 8.39 5.25
CA GLU A 603 -20.66 9.71 4.75
C GLU A 603 -21.81 9.61 3.73
N SER A 604 -21.84 8.54 2.93
CA SER A 604 -22.94 8.25 2.00
C SER A 604 -24.24 7.87 2.71
N LEU A 605 -24.18 7.14 3.83
CA LEU A 605 -25.36 6.72 4.60
C LEU A 605 -25.90 7.85 5.48
N SER A 606 -25.01 8.67 6.03
CA SER A 606 -25.31 9.80 6.88
C SER A 606 -24.35 10.94 6.55
N SER A 607 -24.80 11.92 5.77
CA SER A 607 -24.00 13.09 5.41
C SER A 607 -23.54 13.85 6.66
N GLY A 608 -22.27 14.26 6.68
CA GLY A 608 -21.60 14.92 7.79
C GLY A 608 -21.17 14.00 8.93
N SER A 609 -21.24 12.67 8.74
CA SER A 609 -20.85 11.67 9.75
C SER A 609 -19.34 11.46 9.84
N VAL A 610 -18.59 11.88 8.82
CA VAL A 610 -17.14 11.77 8.80
C VAL A 610 -16.47 13.13 8.96
N ARG A 611 -15.55 13.21 9.93
CA ARG A 611 -14.78 14.41 10.29
C ARG A 611 -13.34 14.02 10.63
N ALA A 612 -12.45 15.00 10.64
CA ALA A 612 -11.13 14.83 11.23
C ALA A 612 -11.24 14.82 12.77
N GLU A 613 -10.91 13.69 13.39
CA GLU A 613 -11.04 13.47 14.85
C GLU A 613 -9.72 13.61 15.61
N GLY A 614 -8.63 13.95 14.91
CA GLY A 614 -7.31 14.03 15.51
C GLY A 614 -6.84 12.67 16.02
N ASN A 615 -6.45 12.62 17.30
CA ASN A 615 -6.08 11.38 17.99
C ASN A 615 -7.25 10.73 18.76
N THR A 616 -8.49 11.18 18.55
CA THR A 616 -9.66 10.65 19.25
C THR A 616 -10.28 9.50 18.46
N ASP A 617 -10.74 8.46 19.15
CA ASP A 617 -11.53 7.38 18.58
C ASP A 617 -12.97 7.48 19.08
N SER A 618 -13.92 7.82 18.21
CA SER A 618 -15.34 7.95 18.56
C SER A 618 -15.99 6.68 19.12
N PHE A 619 -15.37 5.51 18.97
CA PHE A 619 -15.92 4.21 19.35
C PHE A 619 -15.23 3.58 20.56
N ALA A 620 -14.17 4.16 21.11
CA ALA A 620 -13.47 3.60 22.27
C ALA A 620 -13.00 4.70 23.23
N ALA A 621 -13.02 4.42 24.53
CA ALA A 621 -12.56 5.35 25.56
C ALA A 621 -12.04 4.58 26.80
N PRO A 622 -10.88 4.96 27.36
CA PRO A 622 -9.90 5.87 26.77
C PRO A 622 -9.26 5.26 25.51
N SER A 623 -9.04 6.07 24.47
CA SER A 623 -8.39 5.63 23.23
C SER A 623 -7.78 6.85 22.52
N GLY A 624 -6.49 6.78 22.21
CA GLY A 624 -5.75 7.86 21.57
C GLY A 624 -4.25 7.77 21.75
N VAL A 625 -3.56 8.91 21.61
CA VAL A 625 -2.11 9.04 21.79
C VAL A 625 -1.82 9.93 22.99
N TYR A 626 -1.05 9.41 23.95
CA TYR A 626 -0.86 10.01 25.25
C TYR A 626 0.62 10.28 25.52
N PRO A 627 0.96 11.40 26.19
CA PRO A 627 2.33 11.70 26.57
C PRO A 627 2.78 10.79 27.71
N CYS A 628 4.06 10.42 27.67
CA CYS A 628 4.75 9.61 28.67
C CYS A 628 5.87 10.43 29.33
N ALA A 629 6.50 9.85 30.36
CA ALA A 629 7.71 10.43 30.93
C ALA A 629 8.83 10.49 29.87
N GLY A 630 9.38 11.70 29.67
CA GLY A 630 10.49 11.95 28.75
C GLY A 630 10.24 13.16 27.84
N ASP A 631 11.16 13.39 26.91
CA ASP A 631 11.08 14.45 25.91
C ASP A 631 10.52 13.90 24.59
N ASP A 632 9.35 14.40 24.18
CA ASP A 632 8.58 13.95 23.03
C ASP A 632 8.32 12.43 23.06
N GLU A 633 7.96 11.89 24.23
CA GLU A 633 7.69 10.47 24.41
C GLU A 633 6.18 10.20 24.47
N TRP A 634 5.72 9.26 23.65
CA TRP A 634 4.29 9.01 23.44
C TRP A 634 3.97 7.52 23.34
N VAL A 635 2.75 7.16 23.75
CA VAL A 635 2.19 5.81 23.60
C VAL A 635 0.78 5.91 23.03
N ALA A 636 0.48 5.06 22.04
CA ALA A 636 -0.88 4.84 21.59
C ALA A 636 -1.54 3.78 22.48
N VAL A 637 -2.76 4.03 22.95
CA VAL A 637 -3.54 3.10 23.78
C VAL A 637 -4.96 3.05 23.25
N SER A 638 -5.58 1.86 23.23
CA SER A 638 -6.98 1.70 22.83
C SER A 638 -7.71 0.75 23.78
N VAL A 639 -8.67 1.29 24.54
CA VAL A 639 -9.57 0.50 25.41
C VAL A 639 -10.96 0.39 24.76
N ARG A 640 -11.18 -0.72 24.09
CA ARG A 640 -12.32 -0.98 23.19
C ARG A 640 -13.51 -1.60 23.90
N ASP A 641 -13.27 -2.36 24.97
CA ASP A 641 -14.32 -3.06 25.71
C ASP A 641 -14.10 -3.07 27.22
N ASP A 642 -15.06 -3.66 27.94
CA ASP A 642 -15.07 -3.68 29.41
C ASP A 642 -14.06 -4.69 29.99
N HIS A 643 -13.57 -5.64 29.20
CA HIS A 643 -12.50 -6.53 29.62
C HIS A 643 -11.17 -5.78 29.64
N GLU A 644 -10.87 -5.05 28.56
CA GLU A 644 -9.68 -4.20 28.46
C GLU A 644 -9.70 -3.08 29.53
N TRP A 645 -10.87 -2.49 29.84
CA TRP A 645 -10.97 -1.50 30.92
C TRP A 645 -10.60 -2.08 32.30
N ARG A 646 -11.05 -3.28 32.62
CA ARG A 646 -10.67 -3.96 33.86
C ARG A 646 -9.18 -4.27 33.90
N GLY A 647 -8.61 -4.69 32.78
CA GLY A 647 -7.16 -4.87 32.63
C GLY A 647 -6.39 -3.57 32.92
N LEU A 648 -6.85 -2.46 32.34
CA LEU A 648 -6.26 -1.14 32.60
C LEU A 648 -6.39 -0.75 34.08
N ALA A 649 -7.58 -0.87 34.68
CA ALA A 649 -7.83 -0.54 36.07
C ALA A 649 -6.90 -1.29 37.03
N ALA A 650 -6.67 -2.59 36.78
CA ALA A 650 -5.75 -3.41 37.55
C ALA A 650 -4.30 -2.93 37.41
N VAL A 651 -3.83 -2.65 36.19
CA VAL A 651 -2.46 -2.18 35.92
C VAL A 651 -2.15 -0.84 36.59
N ILE A 652 -3.13 0.06 36.64
CA ILE A 652 -2.95 1.37 37.27
C ILE A 652 -3.23 1.36 38.78
N GLY A 653 -3.57 0.20 39.36
CA GLY A 653 -3.82 0.02 40.80
C GLY A 653 -5.12 0.68 41.28
N ARG A 654 -6.13 0.75 40.42
CA ARG A 654 -7.42 1.42 40.67
C ARG A 654 -8.59 0.51 40.32
N ASP A 655 -8.64 -0.66 40.94
CA ASP A 655 -9.72 -1.64 40.76
C ASP A 655 -11.12 -1.04 41.03
N ASP A 656 -11.19 0.00 41.87
CA ASP A 656 -12.42 0.76 42.14
C ASP A 656 -13.04 1.40 40.89
N LEU A 657 -12.23 1.66 39.85
CA LEU A 657 -12.70 2.22 38.58
C LEU A 657 -13.45 1.20 37.71
N ALA A 658 -13.27 -0.10 37.94
CA ALA A 658 -14.03 -1.12 37.23
C ALA A 658 -15.52 -1.10 37.62
N ASP A 659 -15.80 -0.74 38.87
CA ASP A 659 -17.16 -0.66 39.44
C ASP A 659 -17.73 0.78 39.45
N ASP A 660 -16.93 1.78 39.07
CA ASP A 660 -17.40 3.17 38.95
C ASP A 660 -18.45 3.26 37.83
N PRO A 661 -19.67 3.77 38.12
CA PRO A 661 -20.76 3.85 37.13
C PRO A 661 -20.42 4.74 35.93
N ARG A 662 -19.41 5.61 36.02
CA ARG A 662 -18.93 6.41 34.88
C ARG A 662 -18.11 5.61 33.89
N PHE A 663 -17.55 4.46 34.30
CA PHE A 663 -16.55 3.74 33.50
C PHE A 663 -16.82 2.25 33.31
N GLY A 664 -17.74 1.66 34.08
CA GLY A 664 -18.00 0.22 34.06
C GLY A 664 -18.43 -0.34 32.70
N ARG A 665 -19.07 0.46 31.83
CA ARG A 665 -19.44 0.08 30.46
C ARG A 665 -18.78 0.98 29.43
N ARG A 666 -18.48 0.43 28.25
CA ARG A 666 -17.93 1.17 27.09
C ARG A 666 -18.68 2.46 26.78
N ALA A 667 -20.01 2.40 26.73
CA ALA A 667 -20.83 3.58 26.45
C ALA A 667 -20.64 4.68 27.51
N ASP A 668 -20.63 4.31 28.79
CA ASP A 668 -20.42 5.27 29.90
C ASP A 668 -19.03 5.90 29.82
N ARG A 669 -17.99 5.12 29.44
CA ARG A 669 -16.63 5.65 29.21
C ARG A 669 -16.56 6.65 28.07
N ILE A 670 -17.29 6.42 26.97
CA ILE A 670 -17.34 7.34 25.84
C ILE A 670 -17.99 8.67 26.26
N GLU A 671 -19.08 8.61 27.02
CA GLU A 671 -19.75 9.79 27.59
C GLU A 671 -18.85 10.55 28.58
N ASN A 672 -18.02 9.82 29.34
CA ASN A 672 -17.08 10.37 30.34
C ASN A 672 -15.61 10.32 29.85
N ARG A 673 -15.38 10.48 28.54
CA ARG A 673 -14.07 10.32 27.90
C ARG A 673 -13.00 11.17 28.56
N ALA A 674 -13.29 12.46 28.79
CA ALA A 674 -12.32 13.39 29.33
C ALA A 674 -11.78 12.94 30.70
N GLU A 675 -12.64 12.36 31.53
CA GLU A 675 -12.28 11.79 32.83
C GLU A 675 -11.50 10.47 32.68
N ALA A 676 -11.91 9.60 31.77
CA ALA A 676 -11.22 8.34 31.50
C ALA A 676 -9.80 8.58 30.94
N ASP A 677 -9.64 9.52 30.01
CA ASP A 677 -8.36 9.93 29.45
C ASP A 677 -7.44 10.55 30.51
N LYS A 678 -7.99 11.38 31.41
CA LYS A 678 -7.22 11.95 32.54
C LYS A 678 -6.66 10.87 33.46
N VAL A 679 -7.44 9.82 33.75
CA VAL A 679 -6.99 8.70 34.58
C VAL A 679 -5.79 8.01 33.93
N LEU A 680 -5.89 7.67 32.65
CA LEU A 680 -4.81 7.02 31.91
C LEU A 680 -3.58 7.93 31.80
N ALA A 681 -3.78 9.19 31.40
CA ALA A 681 -2.69 10.15 31.22
C ALA A 681 -1.89 10.41 32.51
N ALA A 682 -2.56 10.44 33.67
CA ALA A 682 -1.88 10.61 34.96
C ALA A 682 -0.93 9.44 35.27
N TRP A 683 -1.32 8.21 34.94
CA TRP A 683 -0.47 7.03 35.15
C TRP A 683 0.70 6.95 34.16
N LEU A 684 0.47 7.39 32.91
CA LEU A 684 1.47 7.43 31.84
C LEU A 684 2.55 8.49 32.05
N ALA A 685 2.21 9.63 32.67
CA ALA A 685 3.14 10.73 32.91
C ALA A 685 4.38 10.34 33.75
N GLU A 686 4.33 9.21 34.46
CA GLU A 686 5.41 8.72 35.32
C GLU A 686 6.21 7.55 34.70
N ARG A 687 5.91 7.15 33.46
CA ARG A 687 6.46 5.94 32.82
C ARG A 687 7.00 6.22 31.43
N THR A 688 8.03 5.47 31.03
CA THR A 688 8.47 5.51 29.63
C THR A 688 7.44 4.83 28.71
N PRO A 689 7.39 5.17 27.41
CA PRO A 689 6.50 4.49 26.47
C PRO A 689 6.64 2.97 26.44
N THR A 690 7.88 2.46 26.49
CA THR A 690 8.16 1.02 26.42
C THR A 690 7.69 0.28 27.68
N GLU A 691 7.89 0.88 28.87
CA GLU A 691 7.37 0.32 30.13
C GLU A 691 5.84 0.29 30.14
N ALA A 692 5.21 1.41 29.76
CA ALA A 692 3.76 1.51 29.69
C ALA A 692 3.16 0.51 28.68
N MET A 693 3.72 0.45 27.48
CA MET A 693 3.35 -0.50 26.44
C MET A 693 3.40 -1.94 26.95
N THR A 694 4.50 -2.33 27.60
CA THR A 694 4.68 -3.70 28.10
C THR A 694 3.64 -4.05 29.16
N LEU A 695 3.47 -3.21 30.19
CA LEU A 695 2.51 -3.44 31.28
C LEU A 695 1.07 -3.52 30.78
N LEU A 696 0.69 -2.67 29.83
CA LEU A 696 -0.65 -2.65 29.25
C LEU A 696 -0.90 -3.90 28.39
N GLN A 697 0.04 -4.26 27.51
CA GLN A 697 -0.08 -5.46 26.67
C GLN A 697 -0.15 -6.75 27.51
N GLU A 698 0.62 -6.84 28.60
CA GLU A 698 0.56 -7.97 29.56
C GLU A 698 -0.81 -8.10 30.24
N ALA A 699 -1.54 -7.00 30.41
CA ALA A 699 -2.89 -6.98 30.94
C ALA A 699 -3.98 -7.10 29.86
N GLY A 700 -3.59 -7.36 28.60
CA GLY A 700 -4.52 -7.47 27.47
C GLY A 700 -5.06 -6.15 26.96
N VAL A 701 -4.45 -5.01 27.32
CA VAL A 701 -4.81 -3.68 26.82
C VAL A 701 -3.92 -3.33 25.62
N PRO A 702 -4.49 -3.11 24.41
CA PRO A 702 -3.71 -2.69 23.25
C PRO A 702 -2.96 -1.38 23.51
N ALA A 703 -1.63 -1.46 23.46
CA ALA A 703 -0.74 -0.33 23.61
C ALA A 703 0.50 -0.45 22.72
N GLY A 704 1.00 0.68 22.22
CA GLY A 704 2.16 0.74 21.34
C GLY A 704 3.00 1.99 21.61
N ALA A 705 4.26 1.79 21.97
CA ALA A 705 5.22 2.88 22.10
C ALA A 705 5.45 3.53 20.73
N MET A 706 5.53 4.86 20.69
CA MET A 706 5.88 5.56 19.47
C MET A 706 7.38 5.37 19.18
N LEU A 707 7.70 4.49 18.24
CA LEU A 707 9.06 4.26 17.78
C LEU A 707 9.47 5.25 16.69
N ARG A 708 10.74 5.63 16.68
CA ARG A 708 11.42 6.43 15.65
C ARG A 708 12.20 5.53 14.72
N LEU A 709 12.55 6.04 13.54
CA LEU A 709 13.22 5.24 12.52
C LEU A 709 14.49 4.52 13.00
N PRO A 710 15.46 5.17 13.71
CA PRO A 710 16.63 4.46 14.21
C PRO A 710 16.29 3.35 15.23
N GLU A 711 15.22 3.53 16.00
CA GLU A 711 14.80 2.59 17.04
C GLU A 711 14.25 1.29 16.42
N LEU A 712 13.70 1.34 15.19
CA LEU A 712 13.28 0.15 14.45
C LEU A 712 14.42 -0.85 14.21
N LEU A 713 15.67 -0.35 14.08
CA LEU A 713 16.84 -1.20 13.85
C LEU A 713 17.32 -1.94 15.11
N THR A 714 16.83 -1.52 16.27
CA THR A 714 17.19 -2.05 17.59
C THR A 714 16.00 -2.61 18.36
N ASP A 715 14.81 -2.57 17.76
CA ASP A 715 13.59 -3.10 18.37
C ASP A 715 13.72 -4.61 18.60
N PRO A 716 13.50 -5.11 19.83
CA PRO A 716 13.70 -6.52 20.15
C PRO A 716 12.89 -7.48 19.28
N HIS A 717 11.71 -7.07 18.82
CA HIS A 717 10.86 -7.92 18.01
C HIS A 717 11.26 -7.95 16.54
N LEU A 718 11.59 -6.79 15.97
CA LEU A 718 12.12 -6.72 14.60
C LEU A 718 13.49 -7.41 14.48
N LEU A 719 14.31 -7.37 15.55
CA LEU A 719 15.57 -8.11 15.62
C LEU A 719 15.37 -9.63 15.68
N ASP A 720 14.50 -10.13 16.56
CA ASP A 720 14.19 -11.58 16.65
C ASP A 720 13.61 -12.12 15.33
N ARG A 721 12.95 -11.24 14.58
CA ARG A 721 12.33 -11.54 13.31
C ARG A 721 13.16 -11.12 12.10
N ASP A 722 14.46 -10.88 12.23
CA ASP A 722 15.36 -10.57 11.10
C ASP A 722 14.76 -9.57 10.09
N ALA A 723 13.98 -8.59 10.58
CA ALA A 723 13.17 -7.73 9.72
C ALA A 723 14.03 -6.84 8.79
N TYR A 724 15.26 -6.56 9.24
CA TYR A 724 16.27 -5.84 8.47
C TYR A 724 17.53 -6.67 8.27
N THR A 725 18.09 -6.56 7.06
CA THR A 725 19.47 -6.93 6.75
C THR A 725 20.26 -5.71 6.26
N GLN A 726 21.48 -5.94 5.77
CA GLN A 726 22.36 -4.94 5.20
C GLN A 726 22.48 -5.09 3.68
N LEU A 727 22.16 -4.03 2.93
CA LEU A 727 22.42 -3.91 1.49
C LEU A 727 23.70 -3.11 1.27
N ALA A 728 24.73 -3.77 0.76
CA ALA A 728 25.96 -3.12 0.35
C ALA A 728 25.81 -2.58 -1.09
N HIS A 729 26.31 -1.37 -1.34
CA HIS A 729 26.36 -0.80 -2.68
C HIS A 729 27.72 -0.14 -2.93
N PRO A 730 28.42 -0.41 -4.06
CA PRO A 730 29.78 0.10 -4.30
C PRO A 730 29.94 1.63 -4.26
N MET A 731 28.88 2.36 -4.60
CA MET A 731 28.85 3.83 -4.58
C MET A 731 28.44 4.45 -3.24
N LEU A 732 28.08 3.65 -2.24
CA LEU A 732 27.68 4.14 -0.92
C LEU A 732 28.78 3.84 0.11
N PRO A 733 29.03 4.77 1.05
CA PRO A 733 30.10 4.62 2.03
C PRO A 733 29.81 3.59 3.12
N ALA A 734 28.54 3.22 3.31
CA ALA A 734 28.08 2.26 4.30
C ALA A 734 26.95 1.41 3.72
N SER A 735 26.79 0.20 4.26
CA SER A 735 25.62 -0.63 3.97
C SER A 735 24.35 0.02 4.50
N LEU A 736 23.26 -0.20 3.77
CA LEU A 736 21.95 0.31 4.11
C LEU A 736 21.11 -0.75 4.82
N PRO A 737 20.46 -0.43 5.96
CA PRO A 737 19.38 -1.27 6.48
C PRO A 737 18.33 -1.49 5.39
N THR A 738 17.92 -2.73 5.20
CA THR A 738 17.04 -3.12 4.08
C THR A 738 16.12 -4.25 4.49
N ALA A 739 14.84 -4.11 4.14
CA ALA A 739 13.86 -5.20 4.25
C ALA A 739 14.15 -6.29 3.22
N VAL A 740 14.27 -7.54 3.68
CA VAL A 740 14.43 -8.71 2.81
C VAL A 740 13.09 -9.39 2.52
N ARG A 741 12.16 -9.24 3.46
CA ARG A 741 10.87 -9.94 3.45
C ARG A 741 9.80 -9.06 4.08
N VAL A 742 8.61 -9.08 3.48
CA VAL A 742 7.36 -8.59 4.12
C VAL A 742 6.56 -9.76 4.67
N ALA A 743 6.71 -10.94 4.06
CA ALA A 743 6.16 -12.21 4.51
C ALA A 743 7.25 -13.27 4.60
N ARG A 744 7.10 -14.20 5.53
CA ARG A 744 7.97 -15.36 5.69
C ARG A 744 7.37 -16.52 4.91
N PHE A 745 8.15 -17.05 3.98
CA PHE A 745 7.75 -18.18 3.13
C PHE A 745 8.44 -19.46 3.60
N GLY A 746 7.73 -20.58 3.53
CA GLY A 746 8.29 -21.89 3.90
C GLY A 746 9.33 -22.41 2.91
N SER A 747 9.16 -22.15 1.61
CA SER A 747 10.05 -22.63 0.54
C SER A 747 10.67 -21.53 -0.31
N ILE A 748 10.01 -20.38 -0.48
CA ILE A 748 10.52 -19.30 -1.32
C ILE A 748 11.72 -18.62 -0.64
N PRO A 749 12.89 -18.55 -1.30
CA PRO A 749 14.07 -17.92 -0.72
C PRO A 749 13.96 -16.39 -0.64
N ASP A 750 14.72 -15.83 0.30
CA ASP A 750 14.94 -14.39 0.45
C ASP A 750 15.52 -13.74 -0.80
N ALA A 751 15.27 -12.45 -0.98
CA ALA A 751 15.77 -11.69 -2.12
C ALA A 751 17.32 -11.73 -2.23
N PRO A 752 17.91 -11.82 -3.45
CA PRO A 752 19.36 -11.90 -3.63
C PRO A 752 20.16 -10.63 -3.27
N LEU A 753 19.48 -9.48 -3.17
CA LEU A 753 20.04 -8.16 -2.86
C LEU A 753 21.24 -7.72 -3.72
N ARG A 754 21.23 -8.00 -5.02
CA ARG A 754 22.22 -7.45 -5.96
C ARG A 754 22.12 -5.92 -5.99
N PRO A 755 23.25 -5.18 -6.01
CA PRO A 755 23.24 -3.72 -6.04
C PRO A 755 22.42 -3.16 -7.21
N ALA A 756 21.77 -2.02 -6.99
CA ALA A 756 21.08 -1.30 -8.05
C ALA A 756 22.05 -0.89 -9.17
N PRO A 757 21.72 -1.09 -10.45
CA PRO A 757 22.61 -0.71 -11.54
C PRO A 757 22.66 0.81 -11.70
N LEU A 758 23.81 1.32 -12.17
CA LEU A 758 23.91 2.67 -12.72
C LEU A 758 23.05 2.79 -13.99
N PRO A 759 22.55 3.99 -14.35
CA PRO A 759 21.83 4.18 -15.59
C PRO A 759 22.63 3.67 -16.80
N GLY A 760 22.05 2.76 -17.57
CA GLY A 760 22.66 2.19 -18.77
C GLY A 760 23.84 1.24 -18.53
N ALA A 761 24.10 0.82 -17.28
CA ALA A 761 25.24 -0.04 -16.93
C ALA A 761 25.27 -1.38 -17.69
N ASP A 762 24.09 -1.93 -18.02
CA ASP A 762 23.95 -3.25 -18.63
C ASP A 762 23.59 -3.17 -20.12
N THR A 763 23.70 -1.98 -20.73
CA THR A 763 23.26 -1.72 -22.12
C THR A 763 23.96 -2.64 -23.12
N HIS A 764 25.28 -2.81 -23.01
CA HIS A 764 26.05 -3.69 -23.90
C HIS A 764 25.68 -5.16 -23.73
N GLU A 765 25.60 -5.64 -22.47
CA GLU A 765 25.23 -7.02 -22.16
C GLU A 765 23.83 -7.37 -22.71
N ILE A 766 22.87 -6.46 -22.55
CA ILE A 766 21.51 -6.65 -23.05
C ILE A 766 21.48 -6.58 -24.60
N ALA A 767 22.18 -5.61 -25.19
CA ALA A 767 22.25 -5.45 -26.64
C ALA A 767 22.84 -6.69 -27.35
N VAL A 768 23.95 -7.22 -26.85
CA VAL A 768 24.61 -8.38 -27.46
C VAL A 768 23.96 -9.69 -27.02
N GLY A 769 23.73 -9.86 -25.72
CA GLY A 769 23.28 -11.14 -25.15
C GLY A 769 21.79 -11.43 -25.30
N VAL A 770 20.95 -10.40 -25.22
CA VAL A 770 19.48 -10.56 -25.34
C VAL A 770 19.00 -10.22 -26.74
N LEU A 771 19.43 -9.07 -27.28
CA LEU A 771 18.99 -8.61 -28.60
C LEU A 771 19.77 -9.25 -29.76
N GLY A 772 20.88 -9.94 -29.49
CA GLY A 772 21.69 -10.61 -30.51
C GLY A 772 22.41 -9.65 -31.46
N LEU A 773 22.64 -8.40 -31.04
CA LEU A 773 23.38 -7.43 -31.83
C LEU A 773 24.87 -7.78 -31.87
N THR A 774 25.49 -7.54 -33.02
CA THR A 774 26.96 -7.52 -33.13
C THR A 774 27.54 -6.29 -32.43
N ASP A 775 28.80 -6.36 -32.01
CA ASP A 775 29.51 -5.20 -31.43
C ASP A 775 29.54 -4.00 -32.39
N ASP A 776 29.58 -4.23 -33.70
CA ASP A 776 29.54 -3.19 -34.73
C ASP A 776 28.15 -2.52 -34.85
N GLU A 777 27.07 -3.29 -34.73
CA GLU A 777 25.70 -2.74 -34.65
C GLU A 777 25.50 -1.96 -33.36
N TYR A 778 25.95 -2.51 -32.23
CA TYR A 778 25.92 -1.83 -30.94
C TYR A 778 26.63 -0.47 -31.02
N SER A 779 27.86 -0.44 -31.52
CA SER A 779 28.67 0.78 -31.61
C SER A 779 27.98 1.85 -32.46
N ARG A 780 27.41 1.46 -33.62
CA ARG A 780 26.63 2.39 -34.46
C ARG A 780 25.40 2.95 -33.74
N LEU A 781 24.65 2.10 -33.04
CA LEU A 781 23.45 2.53 -32.30
C LEU A 781 23.78 3.44 -31.11
N VAL A 782 24.98 3.29 -30.51
CA VAL A 782 25.49 4.22 -29.50
C VAL A 782 25.85 5.57 -30.12
N ASP A 783 26.58 5.56 -31.24
CA ASP A 783 26.96 6.78 -31.96
C ASP A 783 25.72 7.57 -32.44
N ASP A 784 24.67 6.86 -32.87
CA ASP A 784 23.38 7.43 -33.29
C ASP A 784 22.51 7.89 -32.10
N GLY A 785 22.95 7.65 -30.86
CA GLY A 785 22.23 8.02 -29.63
C GLY A 785 20.97 7.19 -29.36
N VAL A 786 20.81 6.06 -30.06
CA VAL A 786 19.73 5.09 -29.84
C VAL A 786 19.97 4.31 -28.55
N LEU A 787 21.18 3.74 -28.40
CA LEU A 787 21.64 3.11 -27.17
C LEU A 787 22.45 4.10 -26.35
N GLN A 788 22.26 4.10 -25.04
CA GLN A 788 22.81 5.11 -24.13
C GLN A 788 23.50 4.43 -22.93
N PRO A 789 24.68 3.80 -23.13
CA PRO A 789 25.42 3.15 -22.04
C PRO A 789 25.80 4.13 -20.93
N ALA A 790 26.31 3.62 -19.80
CA ALA A 790 26.67 4.42 -18.63
C ALA A 790 27.66 5.57 -18.93
#